data_AF-A0A948KH20-F1
#
_entry.id   AF-A0A948KH20-F1
#
_cell.length_a   1.000
_cell.length_b   1.000
_cell.length_c   1.000
_cell.angle_alpha   90.00
_cell.angle_beta   90.00
_cell.angle_gamma   90.00
#
_symmetry.space_group_name_H-M   'P 1'
#
loop_
_entity.id
_entity.type
_entity.pdbx_description
1 polymer ?
#
loop_
_entity_poly.entity_id
_entity_poly.type
_entity_poly.pdbx_seq_one_letter_code
_entity_poly.pdbx_strand_id
1 'polypeptide(L)'
;MQLPLQQKCTEFLFEKMPSYDWRKICERSVLIFLAFALFWKGGKSLEATWLLTALAWFCTYVYWWKRPKEDSIPALLWFAVMMFVGFTVLSFLKSSTANYGLDEVLRTGSLALIFFWVMRRRAEEGEKSYFERLVNVLLIALLIAGIIGLFVYFFQPVNRFVGTFFDYRFHTDYWPNAWADYVLLAWPLAAWWALREKFIFLSVLRFCVLGIIIGFLILTYSRGAMIAFVGQVLLWIILVTFAHWKSKTLPWKKALLNSSVTFLVALGLFFSANAVRSQYFPVQSVEEKVTFTADEGKSSVSERSQFWNQAWVLSAEKPLTGWGPYSFRFVQPRLQTSVLATSDHPHNVILKYAAERGWVAALLFLVIVLTILFKAVRHRVNSKQLFLVLGLTGLLAHNMIDFNLQFVAVALLFWMMLGMLAQDIEWVARSKLNKKLVRFFEVTLATTLLVVAIIESQGMVTSSLGRHAEARGDSQKALYWYKQAKNQWMSRDLHLSRAKILYDLRRLEEAKDAISDYFEENKEDPRAWKRLGDILRSLKQVDEGLEVYQIAYELGGKYNDFSVVRARSELLMDADRWEELEETKNEYTALMKEFVDAIENNTHFIALSPNVEEVIELANHFSEIHSRKEAPLYQVLAAKADHFSKLEREKIKARPPGYLW
;
A
#
# COMPACT_ATOMS: atom_id res chain seq x y z
N MET A 1 -36.90 -32.43 -32.18
CA MET A 1 -36.44 -31.02 -32.07
C MET A 1 -35.21 -31.00 -31.17
N GLN A 2 -34.03 -30.69 -31.72
CA GLN A 2 -32.83 -30.51 -30.92
C GLN A 2 -32.93 -29.16 -30.21
N LEU A 3 -32.91 -29.15 -28.88
CA LEU A 3 -32.81 -27.92 -28.08
C LEU A 3 -31.57 -27.11 -28.52
N PRO A 4 -31.66 -25.78 -28.65
CA PRO A 4 -30.53 -24.91 -28.96
C PRO A 4 -29.36 -25.15 -28.01
N LEU A 5 -28.13 -25.09 -28.53
CA LEU A 5 -26.90 -25.32 -27.76
C LEU A 5 -26.83 -24.46 -26.48
N GLN A 6 -27.37 -23.24 -26.55
CA GLN A 6 -27.44 -22.30 -25.44
C GLN A 6 -28.31 -22.82 -24.28
N GLN A 7 -29.43 -23.46 -24.61
CA GLN A 7 -30.39 -24.04 -23.66
C GLN A 7 -29.83 -25.33 -23.04
N LYS A 8 -29.10 -26.13 -23.84
CA LYS A 8 -28.35 -27.29 -23.33
C LYS A 8 -27.19 -26.91 -22.43
N CYS A 9 -26.45 -25.83 -22.73
CA CYS A 9 -25.37 -25.35 -21.86
C CYS A 9 -25.92 -24.78 -20.54
N THR A 10 -27.07 -24.09 -20.58
CA THR A 10 -27.74 -23.64 -19.35
C THR A 10 -28.28 -24.83 -18.57
N GLU A 11 -29.03 -25.75 -19.18
CA GLU A 11 -29.55 -26.94 -18.48
C GLU A 11 -28.43 -27.84 -17.92
N PHE A 12 -27.33 -28.04 -18.66
CA PHE A 12 -26.19 -28.86 -18.20
C PHE A 12 -25.41 -28.22 -17.03
N LEU A 13 -25.20 -26.90 -17.06
CA LEU A 13 -24.63 -26.18 -15.92
C LEU A 13 -25.60 -26.23 -14.72
N PHE A 14 -26.89 -26.02 -14.93
CA PHE A 14 -27.89 -25.95 -13.84
C PHE A 14 -28.40 -27.31 -13.32
N GLU A 15 -28.21 -28.44 -13.98
CA GLU A 15 -28.54 -29.77 -13.44
C GLU A 15 -27.46 -30.35 -12.51
N LYS A 16 -26.17 -30.09 -12.79
CA LYS A 16 -25.06 -30.55 -11.91
C LYS A 16 -24.72 -29.57 -10.80
N MET A 17 -24.90 -28.26 -11.02
CA MET A 17 -24.59 -27.23 -10.02
C MET A 17 -25.41 -27.28 -8.71
N PRO A 18 -26.67 -27.75 -8.62
CA PRO A 18 -27.44 -27.78 -7.37
C PRO A 18 -26.86 -28.74 -6.32
N SER A 19 -26.05 -29.71 -6.74
CA SER A 19 -25.48 -30.75 -5.87
C SER A 19 -24.30 -30.28 -5.00
N TYR A 20 -23.66 -29.16 -5.36
CA TYR A 20 -22.50 -28.65 -4.64
C TYR A 20 -22.89 -27.80 -3.43
N ASP A 21 -22.15 -27.96 -2.34
CA ASP A 21 -22.21 -27.05 -1.20
C ASP A 21 -21.48 -25.73 -1.54
N TRP A 22 -22.14 -24.88 -2.34
CA TRP A 22 -21.63 -23.56 -2.75
C TRP A 22 -21.25 -22.68 -1.58
N ARG A 23 -21.89 -22.86 -0.42
CA ARG A 23 -21.54 -22.13 0.78
C ARG A 23 -20.13 -22.51 1.20
N LYS A 24 -19.86 -23.82 1.39
CA LYS A 24 -18.51 -24.35 1.69
C LYS A 24 -17.47 -23.96 0.64
N ILE A 25 -17.84 -23.95 -0.64
CA ILE A 25 -16.94 -23.52 -1.73
C ILE A 25 -16.53 -22.06 -1.53
N CYS A 26 -17.47 -21.12 -1.34
CA CYS A 26 -17.13 -19.71 -1.08
C CYS A 26 -16.18 -19.55 0.11
N GLU A 27 -16.40 -20.27 1.22
CA GLU A 27 -15.51 -20.16 2.39
C GLU A 27 -14.10 -20.64 2.09
N ARG A 28 -13.98 -21.78 1.39
CA ARG A 28 -12.68 -22.31 1.00
C ARG A 28 -11.98 -21.35 0.04
N SER A 29 -12.71 -20.79 -0.93
CA SER A 29 -12.17 -19.80 -1.87
C SER A 29 -11.64 -18.56 -1.14
N VAL A 30 -12.38 -18.02 -0.15
CA VAL A 30 -11.92 -16.86 0.63
C VAL A 30 -10.68 -17.19 1.46
N LEU A 31 -10.65 -18.37 2.10
CA LEU A 31 -9.50 -18.77 2.93
C LEU A 31 -8.25 -19.10 2.09
N ILE A 32 -8.42 -19.76 0.94
CA ILE A 32 -7.34 -20.01 -0.02
C ILE A 32 -6.81 -18.68 -0.55
N PHE A 33 -7.70 -17.74 -0.91
CA PHE A 33 -7.28 -16.43 -1.39
C PHE A 33 -6.56 -15.60 -0.32
N LEU A 34 -6.99 -15.66 0.94
CA LEU A 34 -6.27 -15.01 2.05
C LEU A 34 -4.83 -15.54 2.16
N ALA A 35 -4.64 -16.85 2.07
CA ALA A 35 -3.30 -17.45 2.07
C ALA A 35 -2.49 -17.05 0.84
N PHE A 36 -3.09 -17.06 -0.35
CA PHE A 36 -2.47 -16.57 -1.59
C PHE A 36 -2.01 -15.11 -1.45
N ALA A 37 -2.88 -14.22 -0.97
CA ALA A 37 -2.55 -12.81 -0.79
C ALA A 37 -1.39 -12.63 0.20
N LEU A 38 -1.35 -13.42 1.28
CA LEU A 38 -0.22 -13.41 2.21
C LEU A 38 1.09 -13.80 1.53
N PHE A 39 1.10 -14.92 0.79
CA PHE A 39 2.30 -15.43 0.13
C PHE A 39 2.75 -14.60 -1.08
N TRP A 40 1.84 -13.87 -1.72
CA TRP A 40 2.11 -13.08 -2.92
C TRP A 40 2.34 -11.61 -2.59
N LYS A 41 3.54 -11.28 -2.07
CA LYS A 41 3.97 -9.89 -1.80
C LYS A 41 3.05 -9.16 -0.81
N GLY A 42 2.41 -9.89 0.12
CA GLY A 42 1.34 -9.36 0.97
C GLY A 42 0.09 -8.88 0.21
N GLY A 43 -0.02 -9.19 -1.07
CA GLY A 43 -1.09 -8.77 -1.95
C GLY A 43 -0.92 -7.34 -2.47
N LYS A 44 0.30 -6.77 -2.42
CA LYS A 44 0.64 -5.48 -3.06
C LYS A 44 0.86 -5.67 -4.57
N SER A 45 -0.19 -6.09 -5.25
CA SER A 45 -0.19 -6.32 -6.70
C SER A 45 -1.59 -6.16 -7.30
N LEU A 46 -1.64 -5.89 -8.60
CA LEU A 46 -2.91 -5.72 -9.31
C LEU A 46 -3.63 -7.04 -9.51
N GLU A 47 -2.88 -8.10 -9.75
CA GLU A 47 -3.39 -9.47 -9.87
C GLU A 47 -4.12 -9.88 -8.59
N ALA A 48 -3.57 -9.55 -7.41
CA ALA A 48 -4.23 -9.79 -6.14
C ALA A 48 -5.57 -9.03 -6.04
N THR A 49 -5.61 -7.77 -6.48
CA THR A 49 -6.83 -6.95 -6.46
C THR A 49 -7.91 -7.47 -7.42
N TRP A 50 -7.53 -7.94 -8.61
CA TRP A 50 -8.47 -8.53 -9.56
C TRP A 50 -9.01 -9.87 -9.09
N LEU A 51 -8.15 -10.74 -8.54
CA LEU A 51 -8.58 -12.01 -7.95
C LEU A 51 -9.51 -11.78 -6.75
N LEU A 52 -9.25 -10.76 -5.93
CA LEU A 52 -10.17 -10.32 -4.88
C LEU A 52 -11.52 -9.87 -5.45
N THR A 53 -11.51 -9.14 -6.57
CA THR A 53 -12.73 -8.67 -7.24
C THR A 53 -13.57 -9.83 -7.77
N ALA A 54 -12.93 -10.80 -8.44
CA ALA A 54 -13.59 -12.02 -8.90
C ALA A 54 -14.15 -12.84 -7.73
N LEU A 55 -13.39 -12.96 -6.62
CA LEU A 55 -13.83 -13.63 -5.41
C LEU A 55 -15.04 -12.94 -4.77
N ALA A 56 -15.01 -11.61 -4.64
CA ALA A 56 -16.10 -10.82 -4.09
C ALA A 56 -17.37 -10.95 -4.94
N TRP A 57 -17.23 -10.92 -6.27
CA TRP A 57 -18.33 -11.18 -7.19
C TRP A 57 -18.90 -12.58 -6.99
N PHE A 58 -18.05 -13.61 -6.97
CA PHE A 58 -18.47 -15.00 -6.78
C PHE A 58 -19.23 -15.19 -5.47
N CYS A 59 -18.70 -14.71 -4.34
CA CYS A 59 -19.36 -14.80 -3.04
C CYS A 59 -20.70 -14.06 -2.99
N THR A 60 -20.77 -12.87 -3.59
CA THR A 60 -22.00 -12.05 -3.65
C THR A 60 -23.07 -12.71 -4.50
N TYR A 61 -22.69 -13.17 -5.70
CA TYR A 61 -23.61 -13.80 -6.64
C TYR A 61 -24.17 -15.11 -6.08
N VAL A 62 -23.32 -15.98 -5.54
CA VAL A 62 -23.74 -17.25 -4.91
C VAL A 62 -24.70 -17.00 -3.75
N TYR A 63 -24.43 -16.01 -2.90
CA TYR A 63 -25.32 -15.67 -1.78
C TYR A 63 -26.72 -15.29 -2.28
N TRP A 64 -26.81 -14.37 -3.26
CA TRP A 64 -28.10 -13.90 -3.77
C TRP A 64 -28.81 -14.92 -4.66
N TRP A 65 -28.07 -15.80 -5.34
CA TRP A 65 -28.63 -16.87 -6.16
C TRP A 65 -29.42 -17.89 -5.30
N LYS A 66 -28.92 -18.21 -4.10
CA LYS A 66 -29.63 -19.08 -3.14
C LYS A 66 -30.93 -18.49 -2.57
N ARG A 67 -31.27 -17.23 -2.90
CA ARG A 67 -32.50 -16.53 -2.48
C ARG A 67 -32.76 -16.65 -0.97
N PRO A 68 -31.89 -16.09 -0.12
CA PRO A 68 -32.03 -16.16 1.33
C PRO A 68 -33.39 -15.62 1.78
N LYS A 69 -33.97 -16.25 2.81
CA LYS A 69 -35.29 -15.88 3.33
C LYS A 69 -35.26 -14.50 4.00
N GLU A 70 -34.21 -14.20 4.76
CA GLU A 70 -33.98 -12.91 5.43
C GLU A 70 -32.56 -12.38 5.18
N ASP A 71 -32.40 -11.06 5.21
CA ASP A 71 -31.09 -10.39 5.23
C ASP A 71 -30.83 -9.81 6.63
N SER A 72 -29.67 -10.13 7.20
CA SER A 72 -29.31 -9.81 8.59
C SER A 72 -28.49 -8.53 8.73
N ILE A 73 -28.24 -7.80 7.65
CA ILE A 73 -27.39 -6.59 7.70
C ILE A 73 -28.18 -5.38 8.22
N PRO A 74 -27.67 -4.67 9.25
CA PRO A 74 -28.28 -3.45 9.75
C PRO A 74 -28.28 -2.34 8.71
N ALA A 75 -29.40 -1.63 8.56
CA ALA A 75 -29.54 -0.54 7.59
C ALA A 75 -28.43 0.51 7.68
N LEU A 76 -28.12 0.98 8.91
CA LEU A 76 -27.07 1.97 9.14
C LEU A 76 -25.71 1.51 8.60
N LEU A 77 -25.31 0.28 8.87
CA LEU A 77 -24.04 -0.26 8.40
C LEU A 77 -24.02 -0.44 6.89
N TRP A 78 -25.11 -0.96 6.33
CA TRP A 78 -25.22 -1.15 4.88
C TRP A 78 -25.09 0.19 4.14
N PHE A 79 -25.84 1.22 4.57
CA PHE A 79 -25.75 2.55 3.98
C PHE A 79 -24.37 3.17 4.19
N ALA A 80 -23.78 3.10 5.38
CA ALA A 80 -22.46 3.67 5.64
C ALA A 80 -21.37 3.05 4.74
N VAL A 81 -21.37 1.72 4.61
CA VAL A 81 -20.41 1.01 3.74
C VAL A 81 -20.67 1.29 2.25
N MET A 82 -21.93 1.29 1.80
CA MET A 82 -22.25 1.63 0.41
C MET A 82 -21.93 3.08 0.06
N MET A 83 -22.16 4.01 0.98
CA MET A 83 -21.76 5.40 0.80
C MET A 83 -20.23 5.54 0.79
N PHE A 84 -19.50 4.78 1.61
CA PHE A 84 -18.04 4.79 1.59
C PHE A 84 -17.48 4.32 0.22
N VAL A 85 -18.07 3.27 -0.36
CA VAL A 85 -17.76 2.82 -1.72
C VAL A 85 -18.17 3.89 -2.75
N GLY A 86 -19.37 4.45 -2.63
CA GLY A 86 -19.89 5.47 -3.54
C GLY A 86 -19.04 6.74 -3.56
N PHE A 87 -18.59 7.23 -2.40
CA PHE A 87 -17.67 8.37 -2.31
C PHE A 87 -16.28 8.04 -2.86
N THR A 88 -15.81 6.79 -2.71
CA THR A 88 -14.55 6.36 -3.34
C THR A 88 -14.66 6.38 -4.86
N VAL A 89 -15.77 5.91 -5.43
CA VAL A 89 -16.04 5.97 -6.89
C VAL A 89 -16.18 7.41 -7.36
N LEU A 90 -16.97 8.23 -6.66
CA LEU A 90 -17.15 9.65 -6.99
C LEU A 90 -15.84 10.42 -6.95
N SER A 91 -15.00 10.14 -5.97
CA SER A 91 -13.65 10.69 -5.84
C SER A 91 -12.77 10.31 -7.04
N PHE A 92 -12.77 9.03 -7.43
CA PHE A 92 -12.03 8.57 -8.61
C PHE A 92 -12.49 9.26 -9.91
N LEU A 93 -13.81 9.36 -10.12
CA LEU A 93 -14.37 10.03 -11.30
C LEU A 93 -14.05 11.54 -11.37
N LYS A 94 -13.66 12.15 -10.25
CA LYS A 94 -13.24 13.56 -10.17
C LYS A 94 -11.73 13.72 -9.92
N SER A 95 -10.98 12.64 -10.00
CA SER A 95 -9.54 12.62 -9.74
C SER A 95 -8.80 13.48 -10.75
N SER A 96 -7.76 14.19 -10.30
CA SER A 96 -6.81 14.85 -11.22
C SER A 96 -5.63 13.95 -11.61
N THR A 97 -5.64 12.69 -11.17
CA THR A 97 -4.62 11.66 -11.42
C THR A 97 -5.27 10.32 -11.74
N ALA A 98 -6.29 10.32 -12.61
CA ALA A 98 -7.18 9.17 -12.85
C ALA A 98 -6.49 7.97 -13.53
N ASN A 99 -5.29 8.18 -14.09
CA ASN A 99 -4.42 7.11 -14.62
C ASN A 99 -3.90 6.15 -13.52
N TYR A 100 -4.09 6.51 -12.24
CA TYR A 100 -3.89 5.66 -11.07
C TYR A 100 -5.15 5.61 -10.18
N GLY A 101 -5.18 4.68 -9.21
CA GLY A 101 -6.19 4.65 -8.16
C GLY A 101 -7.42 3.77 -8.44
N LEU A 102 -7.61 3.30 -9.67
CA LEU A 102 -8.69 2.37 -10.00
C LEU A 102 -8.59 1.07 -9.21
N ASP A 103 -7.37 0.60 -8.93
CA ASP A 103 -7.13 -0.56 -8.07
C ASP A 103 -7.64 -0.34 -6.63
N GLU A 104 -7.52 0.88 -6.10
CA GLU A 104 -8.11 1.21 -4.79
C GLU A 104 -9.65 1.20 -4.82
N VAL A 105 -10.28 1.60 -5.94
CA VAL A 105 -11.74 1.52 -6.14
C VAL A 105 -12.18 0.06 -6.15
N LEU A 106 -11.54 -0.76 -6.99
CA LEU A 106 -11.81 -2.21 -7.10
C LEU A 106 -11.62 -2.90 -5.74
N ARG A 107 -10.51 -2.62 -5.04
CA ARG A 107 -10.21 -3.17 -3.72
C ARG A 107 -11.25 -2.73 -2.69
N THR A 108 -11.61 -1.45 -2.64
CA THR A 108 -12.59 -0.92 -1.66
C THR A 108 -13.97 -1.54 -1.85
N GLY A 109 -14.48 -1.59 -3.09
CA GLY A 109 -15.76 -2.21 -3.39
C GLY A 109 -15.78 -3.71 -3.10
N SER A 110 -14.71 -4.42 -3.45
CA SER A 110 -14.59 -5.86 -3.20
C SER A 110 -14.52 -6.21 -1.72
N LEU A 111 -13.74 -5.45 -0.93
CA LEU A 111 -13.66 -5.63 0.52
C LEU A 111 -15.00 -5.34 1.22
N ALA A 112 -15.75 -4.34 0.76
CA ALA A 112 -17.10 -4.06 1.25
C ALA A 112 -18.07 -5.24 1.01
N LEU A 113 -18.02 -5.83 -0.19
CA LEU A 113 -18.83 -7.00 -0.53
C LEU A 113 -18.44 -8.24 0.28
N ILE A 114 -17.15 -8.49 0.48
CA ILE A 114 -16.66 -9.57 1.36
C ILE A 114 -17.08 -9.32 2.80
N PHE A 115 -17.00 -8.09 3.30
CA PHE A 115 -17.47 -7.72 4.64
C PHE A 115 -18.96 -8.07 4.82
N PHE A 116 -19.81 -7.70 3.88
CA PHE A 116 -21.23 -8.06 3.92
C PHE A 116 -21.47 -9.56 3.85
N TRP A 117 -20.74 -10.26 2.99
CA TRP A 117 -20.79 -11.73 2.90
C TRP A 117 -20.40 -12.39 4.25
N VAL A 118 -19.34 -11.93 4.91
CA VAL A 118 -18.92 -12.43 6.23
C VAL A 118 -19.99 -12.14 7.29
N MET A 119 -20.58 -10.95 7.32
CA MET A 119 -21.62 -10.60 8.29
C MET A 119 -22.85 -11.54 8.22
N ARG A 120 -23.28 -11.88 7.00
CA ARG A 120 -24.44 -12.76 6.76
C ARG A 120 -24.17 -14.23 7.11
N ARG A 121 -22.93 -14.59 7.35
CA ARG A 121 -22.48 -15.97 7.37
C ARG A 121 -22.55 -16.57 8.78
N ARG A 122 -23.75 -16.80 9.30
CA ARG A 122 -23.96 -17.41 10.64
C ARG A 122 -23.64 -18.91 10.64
N ALA A 123 -22.99 -19.42 11.68
CA ALA A 123 -22.72 -20.85 11.82
C ALA A 123 -24.04 -21.65 11.85
N GLU A 124 -24.09 -22.78 11.15
CA GLU A 124 -25.17 -23.77 11.27
C GLU A 124 -24.89 -24.68 12.48
N GLU A 125 -25.95 -25.26 13.05
CA GLU A 125 -25.82 -26.20 14.16
C GLU A 125 -24.95 -27.40 13.76
N GLY A 126 -23.93 -27.72 14.57
CA GLY A 126 -23.05 -28.86 14.37
C GLY A 126 -21.83 -28.64 13.46
N GLU A 127 -21.73 -27.52 12.72
CA GLU A 127 -20.53 -27.23 11.92
C GLU A 127 -19.43 -26.55 12.75
N LYS A 128 -18.15 -26.92 12.52
CA LYS A 128 -17.01 -26.11 13.00
C LYS A 128 -17.23 -24.67 12.53
N SER A 129 -17.10 -23.72 13.45
CA SER A 129 -17.31 -22.31 13.13
C SER A 129 -16.31 -21.86 12.06
N TYR A 130 -16.77 -21.01 11.12
CA TYR A 130 -15.88 -20.36 10.14
C TYR A 130 -14.65 -19.74 10.77
N PHE A 131 -14.86 -19.16 11.95
CA PHE A 131 -13.83 -18.54 12.74
C PHE A 131 -12.70 -19.53 13.07
N GLU A 132 -13.03 -20.77 13.45
CA GLU A 132 -12.01 -21.79 13.71
C GLU A 132 -11.25 -22.19 12.44
N ARG A 133 -11.93 -22.29 11.30
CA ARG A 133 -11.28 -22.54 10.00
C ARG A 133 -10.35 -21.39 9.60
N LEU A 134 -10.79 -20.16 9.77
CA LEU A 134 -9.97 -18.96 9.55
C LEU A 134 -8.72 -19.00 10.42
N VAL A 135 -8.88 -19.22 11.73
CA VAL A 135 -7.75 -19.27 12.67
C VAL A 135 -6.76 -20.36 12.26
N ASN A 136 -7.22 -21.56 11.91
CA ASN A 136 -6.32 -22.63 11.48
C ASN A 136 -5.54 -22.29 10.20
N VAL A 137 -6.24 -21.80 9.17
CA VAL A 137 -5.59 -21.41 7.90
C VAL A 137 -4.62 -20.26 8.13
N LEU A 138 -5.02 -19.26 8.92
CA LEU A 138 -4.20 -18.11 9.28
C LEU A 138 -2.91 -18.53 9.96
N LEU A 139 -2.98 -19.41 10.98
CA LEU A 139 -1.80 -19.88 11.72
C LEU A 139 -0.84 -20.68 10.85
N ILE A 140 -1.37 -21.61 10.03
CA ILE A 140 -0.55 -22.39 9.12
C ILE A 140 0.14 -21.47 8.10
N ALA A 141 -0.62 -20.57 7.47
CA ALA A 141 -0.09 -19.65 6.47
C ALA A 141 0.95 -18.67 7.08
N LEU A 142 0.68 -18.17 8.28
CA LEU A 142 1.59 -17.26 9.01
C LEU A 142 2.92 -17.94 9.36
N LEU A 143 2.89 -19.20 9.80
CA LEU A 143 4.13 -19.95 10.10
C LEU A 143 4.93 -20.23 8.83
N ILE A 144 4.28 -20.64 7.75
CA ILE A 144 4.95 -20.87 6.46
C ILE A 144 5.56 -19.56 5.95
N ALA A 145 4.80 -18.47 5.94
CA ALA A 145 5.28 -17.17 5.49
C ALA A 145 6.41 -16.63 6.38
N GLY A 146 6.35 -16.92 7.68
CA GLY A 146 7.41 -16.57 8.62
C GLY A 146 8.70 -17.35 8.37
N ILE A 147 8.61 -18.64 8.07
CA ILE A 147 9.76 -19.47 7.67
C ILE A 147 10.37 -18.93 6.37
N ILE A 148 9.57 -18.65 5.34
CA ILE A 148 10.06 -18.01 4.11
C ILE A 148 10.77 -16.68 4.43
N GLY A 149 10.19 -15.87 5.32
CA GLY A 149 10.79 -14.64 5.81
C GLY A 149 12.14 -14.83 6.51
N LEU A 150 12.35 -15.94 7.23
CA LEU A 150 13.64 -16.24 7.85
C LEU A 150 14.70 -16.53 6.80
N PHE A 151 14.36 -17.32 5.77
CA PHE A 151 15.29 -17.55 4.65
C PHE A 151 15.68 -16.23 3.98
N VAL A 152 14.70 -15.36 3.69
CA VAL A 152 14.98 -14.02 3.14
C VAL A 152 15.85 -13.20 4.10
N TYR A 153 15.53 -13.18 5.39
CA TYR A 153 16.29 -12.43 6.39
C TYR A 153 17.73 -12.93 6.59
N PHE A 154 18.00 -14.22 6.41
CA PHE A 154 19.33 -14.79 6.54
C PHE A 154 20.17 -14.61 5.28
N PHE A 155 19.56 -14.77 4.12
CA PHE A 155 20.28 -14.96 2.86
C PHE A 155 20.18 -13.78 1.91
N GLN A 156 19.52 -12.69 2.29
CA GLN A 156 19.43 -11.48 1.47
C GLN A 156 19.93 -10.26 2.25
N PRO A 157 20.49 -9.24 1.56
CA PRO A 157 21.03 -8.01 2.15
C PRO A 157 19.91 -7.05 2.58
N VAL A 158 18.89 -7.57 3.27
CA VAL A 158 17.73 -6.82 3.79
C VAL A 158 17.90 -6.64 5.29
N ASN A 159 17.75 -5.42 5.81
CA ASN A 159 18.09 -5.14 7.22
C ASN A 159 17.04 -5.59 8.23
N ARG A 160 15.83 -5.92 7.75
CA ARG A 160 14.65 -6.17 8.58
C ARG A 160 13.90 -7.38 8.08
N PHE A 161 13.30 -8.13 8.99
CA PHE A 161 12.45 -9.26 8.64
C PHE A 161 11.13 -8.78 8.03
N VAL A 162 10.70 -9.43 6.95
CA VAL A 162 9.51 -9.01 6.17
C VAL A 162 8.50 -10.13 5.91
N GLY A 163 8.75 -11.35 6.38
CA GLY A 163 7.92 -12.50 5.98
C GLY A 163 7.90 -12.65 4.45
N THR A 164 6.70 -12.68 3.88
CA THR A 164 6.44 -12.70 2.43
C THR A 164 6.06 -11.34 1.83
N PHE A 165 6.27 -10.25 2.56
CA PHE A 165 5.98 -8.89 2.12
C PHE A 165 7.21 -8.28 1.44
N PHE A 166 7.57 -8.79 0.28
CA PHE A 166 8.65 -8.26 -0.55
C PHE A 166 8.43 -8.51 -2.04
N ASP A 167 9.11 -7.75 -2.90
CA ASP A 167 9.26 -8.00 -4.33
C ASP A 167 10.74 -8.19 -4.67
N TYR A 168 11.16 -9.44 -4.96
CA TYR A 168 12.55 -9.78 -5.22
C TYR A 168 13.18 -9.03 -6.41
N ARG A 169 12.36 -8.46 -7.30
CA ARG A 169 12.80 -7.69 -8.47
C ARG A 169 13.36 -6.32 -8.10
N PHE A 170 13.00 -5.79 -6.94
CA PHE A 170 13.38 -4.45 -6.50
C PHE A 170 14.01 -4.50 -5.12
N HIS A 171 15.24 -3.99 -5.00
CA HIS A 171 15.99 -3.99 -3.74
C HIS A 171 15.37 -3.09 -2.64
N THR A 172 14.46 -2.19 -3.02
CA THR A 172 13.73 -1.29 -2.10
C THR A 172 12.38 -1.83 -1.64
N ASP A 173 11.83 -2.84 -2.32
CA ASP A 173 10.45 -3.32 -2.07
C ASP A 173 10.42 -4.42 -1.01
N TYR A 174 10.74 -4.04 0.23
CA TYR A 174 10.68 -4.88 1.42
C TYR A 174 9.85 -4.17 2.49
N TRP A 175 8.73 -4.76 2.91
CA TRP A 175 7.73 -4.07 3.75
C TRP A 175 7.58 -4.70 5.15
N PRO A 176 8.54 -4.47 6.06
CA PRO A 176 8.51 -5.04 7.41
C PRO A 176 7.32 -4.55 8.24
N ASN A 177 6.88 -3.30 8.04
CA ASN A 177 5.73 -2.73 8.76
C ASN A 177 4.41 -3.36 8.33
N ALA A 178 4.28 -3.76 7.05
CA ALA A 178 3.10 -4.44 6.55
C ALA A 178 2.98 -5.87 7.09
N TRP A 179 4.10 -6.60 7.17
CA TRP A 179 4.16 -7.87 7.89
C TRP A 179 3.80 -7.71 9.37
N ALA A 180 4.38 -6.70 10.03
CA ALA A 180 4.09 -6.42 11.44
C ALA A 180 2.58 -6.20 11.66
N ASP A 181 1.92 -5.44 10.80
CA ASP A 181 0.46 -5.22 10.85
C ASP A 181 -0.35 -6.49 10.66
N TYR A 182 0.08 -7.37 9.75
CA TYR A 182 -0.55 -8.68 9.59
C TYR A 182 -0.43 -9.51 10.88
N VAL A 183 0.73 -9.47 11.56
CA VAL A 183 0.93 -10.13 12.86
C VAL A 183 0.10 -9.47 13.97
N LEU A 184 -0.05 -8.15 13.99
CA LEU A 184 -0.90 -7.42 14.95
C LEU A 184 -2.38 -7.86 14.87
N LEU A 185 -2.87 -8.19 13.66
CA LEU A 185 -4.18 -8.80 13.46
C LEU A 185 -4.22 -10.27 13.90
N ALA A 186 -3.14 -11.03 13.65
CA ALA A 186 -3.13 -12.49 13.78
C ALA A 186 -2.77 -13.01 15.17
N TRP A 187 -1.85 -12.39 15.90
CA TRP A 187 -1.39 -12.89 17.20
C TRP A 187 -2.51 -12.99 18.25
N PRO A 188 -3.53 -12.09 18.32
CA PRO A 188 -4.62 -12.26 19.26
C PRO A 188 -5.45 -13.52 18.94
N LEU A 189 -5.62 -13.84 17.66
CA LEU A 189 -6.29 -15.06 17.22
C LEU A 189 -5.48 -16.32 17.55
N ALA A 190 -4.16 -16.24 17.45
CA ALA A 190 -3.24 -17.28 17.92
C ALA A 190 -3.33 -17.49 19.44
N ALA A 191 -3.39 -16.40 20.21
CA ALA A 191 -3.57 -16.44 21.66
C ALA A 191 -4.92 -17.06 22.05
N TRP A 192 -6.00 -16.70 21.36
CA TRP A 192 -7.31 -17.34 21.53
C TRP A 192 -7.24 -18.86 21.31
N TRP A 193 -6.57 -19.30 20.25
CA TRP A 193 -6.40 -20.72 19.94
C TRP A 193 -5.55 -21.46 20.98
N ALA A 194 -4.49 -20.83 21.49
CA ALA A 194 -3.63 -21.39 22.53
C ALA A 194 -4.36 -21.55 23.86
N LEU A 195 -5.15 -20.55 24.28
CA LEU A 195 -5.86 -20.52 25.55
C LEU A 195 -6.97 -21.58 25.67
N ARG A 196 -7.49 -22.08 24.55
CA ARG A 196 -8.55 -23.10 24.53
C ARG A 196 -8.04 -24.52 24.79
N GLU A 197 -6.74 -24.75 24.78
CA GLU A 197 -6.18 -26.08 25.00
C GLU A 197 -6.23 -26.45 26.49
N LYS A 198 -6.79 -27.62 26.77
CA LYS A 198 -6.97 -28.13 28.14
C LYS A 198 -5.80 -29.00 28.56
N PHE A 199 -5.18 -29.71 27.61
CA PHE A 199 -4.08 -30.61 27.92
C PHE A 199 -2.76 -29.83 28.06
N ILE A 200 -2.08 -29.97 29.19
CA ILE A 200 -0.95 -29.09 29.57
C ILE A 200 0.18 -29.11 28.54
N PHE A 201 0.59 -30.29 28.06
CA PHE A 201 1.66 -30.43 27.08
C PHE A 201 1.32 -29.76 25.76
N LEU A 202 0.10 -30.01 25.24
CA LEU A 202 -0.37 -29.35 24.02
C LEU A 202 -0.53 -27.84 24.23
N SER A 203 -0.99 -27.40 25.40
CA SER A 203 -1.07 -25.98 25.75
C SER A 203 0.30 -25.33 25.64
N VAL A 204 1.34 -25.90 26.25
CA VAL A 204 2.72 -25.39 26.16
C VAL A 204 3.17 -25.30 24.70
N LEU A 205 2.96 -26.35 23.89
CA LEU A 205 3.31 -26.32 22.47
C LEU A 205 2.60 -25.19 21.71
N ARG A 206 1.32 -24.92 21.99
CA ARG A 206 0.59 -23.80 21.37
C ARG A 206 1.13 -22.44 21.80
N PHE A 207 1.57 -22.29 23.04
CA PHE A 207 2.23 -21.06 23.51
C PHE A 207 3.64 -20.89 22.94
N CYS A 208 4.35 -21.98 22.60
CA CYS A 208 5.57 -21.91 21.80
C CYS A 208 5.28 -21.38 20.38
N VAL A 209 4.23 -21.87 19.73
CA VAL A 209 3.80 -21.34 18.41
C VAL A 209 3.47 -19.85 18.49
N LEU A 210 2.77 -19.41 19.54
CA LEU A 210 2.53 -17.98 19.79
C LEU A 210 3.85 -17.20 19.99
N GLY A 211 4.81 -17.78 20.71
CA GLY A 211 6.15 -17.21 20.89
C GLY A 211 6.89 -17.04 19.57
N ILE A 212 6.82 -18.01 18.65
CA ILE A 212 7.42 -17.91 17.31
C ILE A 212 6.77 -16.76 16.53
N ILE A 213 5.44 -16.65 16.56
CA ILE A 213 4.71 -15.57 15.88
C ILE A 213 5.13 -14.19 16.41
N ILE A 214 5.26 -14.04 17.73
CA ILE A 214 5.72 -12.80 18.35
C ILE A 214 7.21 -12.56 18.03
N GLY A 215 8.04 -13.59 17.97
CA GLY A 215 9.43 -13.46 17.54
C GLY A 215 9.55 -12.94 16.10
N PHE A 216 8.68 -13.36 15.18
CA PHE A 216 8.60 -12.77 13.83
C PHE A 216 8.22 -11.28 13.85
N LEU A 217 7.36 -10.85 14.79
CA LEU A 217 7.05 -9.43 14.97
C LEU A 217 8.28 -8.65 15.45
N ILE A 218 9.00 -9.15 16.45
CA ILE A 218 10.18 -8.47 17.01
C ILE A 218 11.28 -8.33 15.94
N LEU A 219 11.50 -9.35 15.12
CA LEU A 219 12.47 -9.34 14.01
C LEU A 219 12.16 -8.29 12.92
N THR A 220 10.95 -7.71 12.90
CA THR A 220 10.64 -6.61 11.97
C THR A 220 11.33 -5.32 12.35
N TYR A 221 11.79 -5.16 13.60
CA TYR A 221 12.29 -3.89 14.16
C TYR A 221 11.31 -2.71 13.96
N SER A 222 10.01 -2.99 13.82
CA SER A 222 8.98 -1.95 13.62
C SER A 222 8.56 -1.33 14.96
N ARG A 223 9.06 -0.12 15.24
CA ARG A 223 8.77 0.60 16.49
C ARG A 223 7.28 0.89 16.66
N GLY A 224 6.62 1.35 15.59
CA GLY A 224 5.19 1.63 15.60
C GLY A 224 4.37 0.39 15.91
N ALA A 225 4.72 -0.75 15.28
CA ALA A 225 4.05 -2.01 15.57
C ALA A 225 4.32 -2.51 16.99
N MET A 226 5.54 -2.31 17.54
CA MET A 226 5.82 -2.69 18.92
C MET A 226 5.03 -1.87 19.94
N ILE A 227 4.87 -0.56 19.71
CA ILE A 227 4.01 0.30 20.54
C ILE A 227 2.56 -0.20 20.48
N ALA A 228 2.05 -0.50 19.28
CA ALA A 228 0.71 -1.05 19.11
C ALA A 228 0.54 -2.41 19.80
N PHE A 229 1.53 -3.30 19.70
CA PHE A 229 1.54 -4.61 20.37
C PHE A 229 1.48 -4.47 21.90
N VAL A 230 2.33 -3.61 22.47
CA VAL A 230 2.30 -3.32 23.92
C VAL A 230 0.93 -2.77 24.32
N GLY A 231 0.36 -1.85 23.54
CA GLY A 231 -0.99 -1.34 23.73
C GLY A 231 -2.05 -2.44 23.73
N GLN A 232 -1.98 -3.41 22.81
CA GLN A 232 -2.89 -4.55 22.77
C GLN A 232 -2.73 -5.47 23.99
N VAL A 233 -1.50 -5.74 24.45
CA VAL A 233 -1.24 -6.53 25.66
C VAL A 233 -1.81 -5.84 26.90
N LEU A 234 -1.59 -4.52 27.05
CA LEU A 234 -2.16 -3.73 28.14
C LEU A 234 -3.69 -3.75 28.10
N LEU A 235 -4.28 -3.54 26.93
CA LEU A 235 -5.73 -3.62 26.75
C LEU A 235 -6.27 -5.01 27.12
N TRP A 236 -5.58 -6.07 26.73
CA TRP A 236 -5.95 -7.44 27.09
C TRP A 236 -5.91 -7.66 28.60
N ILE A 237 -4.84 -7.22 29.28
CA ILE A 237 -4.70 -7.30 30.74
C ILE A 237 -5.85 -6.55 31.43
N ILE A 238 -6.15 -5.32 31.00
CA ILE A 238 -7.23 -4.51 31.56
C ILE A 238 -8.58 -5.23 31.45
N LEU A 239 -8.91 -5.72 30.25
CA LEU A 239 -10.20 -6.36 29.97
C LEU A 239 -10.36 -7.69 30.74
N VAL A 240 -9.32 -8.51 30.82
CA VAL A 240 -9.33 -9.76 31.60
C VAL A 240 -9.43 -9.48 33.10
N THR A 241 -8.66 -8.51 33.60
CA THR A 241 -8.70 -8.14 35.02
C THR A 241 -10.08 -7.63 35.42
N PHE A 242 -10.70 -6.79 34.59
CA PHE A 242 -12.07 -6.32 34.81
C PHE A 242 -13.11 -7.46 34.80
N ALA A 243 -12.98 -8.40 33.86
CA ALA A 243 -13.88 -9.55 33.75
C ALA A 243 -13.82 -10.48 34.98
N HIS A 244 -12.64 -10.66 35.57
CA HIS A 244 -12.43 -11.50 36.75
C HIS A 244 -12.45 -10.75 38.09
N TRP A 245 -12.60 -9.42 38.08
CA TRP A 245 -12.58 -8.58 39.28
C TRP A 245 -13.62 -9.03 40.32
N LYS A 246 -14.85 -9.29 39.87
CA LYS A 246 -15.95 -9.72 40.75
C LYS A 246 -15.81 -11.16 41.25
N SER A 247 -15.24 -12.04 40.43
CA SER A 247 -15.13 -13.46 40.80
C SER A 247 -13.91 -13.77 41.66
N LYS A 248 -12.91 -12.86 41.73
CA LYS A 248 -11.62 -13.06 42.42
C LYS A 248 -10.86 -14.34 42.01
N THR A 249 -11.17 -14.90 40.84
CA THR A 249 -10.67 -16.21 40.36
C THR A 249 -9.67 -16.06 39.21
N LEU A 250 -8.80 -15.05 39.24
CA LEU A 250 -7.81 -14.86 38.18
C LEU A 250 -6.71 -15.95 38.25
N PRO A 251 -6.50 -16.79 37.21
CA PRO A 251 -5.52 -17.86 37.23
C PRO A 251 -4.10 -17.33 36.93
N TRP A 252 -3.60 -16.39 37.75
CA TRP A 252 -2.38 -15.63 37.50
C TRP A 252 -1.13 -16.51 37.34
N LYS A 253 -1.03 -17.64 38.06
CA LYS A 253 0.11 -18.57 37.93
C LYS A 253 0.19 -19.21 36.54
N LYS A 254 -0.96 -19.65 36.00
CA LYS A 254 -1.03 -20.25 34.66
C LYS A 254 -0.79 -19.18 33.58
N ALA A 255 -1.36 -17.99 33.77
CA ALA A 255 -1.13 -16.86 32.87
C ALA A 255 0.36 -16.47 32.84
N LEU A 256 1.01 -16.42 34.00
CA LEU A 256 2.45 -16.14 34.13
C LEU A 256 3.28 -17.20 33.42
N LEU A 257 3.04 -18.50 33.69
CA LEU A 257 3.76 -19.58 33.01
C LEU A 257 3.65 -19.49 31.49
N ASN A 258 2.42 -19.37 30.97
CA ASN A 258 2.19 -19.30 29.53
C ASN A 258 2.84 -18.05 28.90
N SER A 259 2.76 -16.91 29.57
CA SER A 259 3.39 -15.66 29.12
C SER A 259 4.92 -15.78 29.12
N SER A 260 5.51 -16.42 30.15
CA SER A 260 6.94 -16.69 30.22
C SER A 260 7.40 -17.63 29.09
N VAL A 261 6.65 -18.69 28.79
CA VAL A 261 6.96 -19.60 27.66
C VAL A 261 6.96 -18.83 26.35
N THR A 262 5.89 -18.05 26.08
CA THR A 262 5.80 -17.23 24.87
C THR A 262 6.93 -16.22 24.77
N PHE A 263 7.25 -15.53 25.86
CA PHE A 263 8.34 -14.55 25.90
C PHE A 263 9.71 -15.19 25.64
N LEU A 264 10.02 -16.30 26.32
CA LEU A 264 11.30 -17.00 26.15
C LEU A 264 11.47 -17.55 24.74
N VAL A 265 10.41 -18.08 24.13
CA VAL A 265 10.47 -18.57 22.73
C VAL A 265 10.63 -17.41 21.75
N ALA A 266 9.91 -16.30 21.94
CA ALA A 266 10.06 -15.11 21.10
C ALA A 266 11.50 -14.54 21.17
N LEU A 267 12.05 -14.47 22.37
CA LEU A 267 13.41 -14.00 22.63
C LEU A 267 14.46 -14.97 22.07
N GLY A 268 14.26 -16.27 22.25
CA GLY A 268 15.11 -17.31 21.68
C GLY A 268 15.14 -17.27 20.16
N LEU A 269 13.98 -17.07 19.51
CA LEU A 269 13.92 -16.88 18.05
C LEU A 269 14.64 -15.61 17.61
N PHE A 270 14.43 -14.48 18.31
CA PHE A 270 15.10 -13.22 18.00
C PHE A 270 16.63 -13.35 18.03
N PHE A 271 17.19 -13.89 19.12
CA PHE A 271 18.63 -14.03 19.26
C PHE A 271 19.22 -15.08 18.31
N SER A 272 18.56 -16.23 18.15
CA SER A 272 19.06 -17.28 17.24
C SER A 272 19.02 -16.82 15.78
N ALA A 273 17.94 -16.16 15.34
CA ALA A 273 17.85 -15.62 13.99
C ALA A 273 18.92 -14.55 13.73
N ASN A 274 19.16 -13.65 14.69
CA ASN A 274 20.22 -12.65 14.56
C ASN A 274 21.63 -13.25 14.59
N ALA A 275 21.86 -14.30 15.39
CA ALA A 275 23.14 -15.01 15.42
C ALA A 275 23.44 -15.73 14.10
N VAL A 276 22.41 -16.27 13.43
CA VAL A 276 22.56 -16.84 12.07
C VAL A 276 22.83 -15.72 11.07
N ARG A 277 22.04 -14.64 11.12
CA ARG A 277 22.20 -13.49 10.22
C ARG A 277 23.60 -12.88 10.30
N SER A 278 24.15 -12.71 11.50
CA SER A 278 25.47 -12.09 11.69
C SER A 278 26.62 -12.84 11.01
N GLN A 279 26.40 -14.09 10.57
CA GLN A 279 27.38 -14.85 9.78
C GLN A 279 27.44 -14.40 8.32
N TYR A 280 26.39 -13.75 7.81
CA TYR A 280 26.24 -13.37 6.39
C TYR A 280 26.11 -11.86 6.18
N PHE A 281 25.35 -11.18 7.04
CA PHE A 281 25.00 -9.76 6.90
C PHE A 281 24.99 -9.04 8.26
N PRO A 282 25.19 -7.71 8.29
CA PRO A 282 25.09 -6.94 9.51
C PRO A 282 23.68 -7.04 10.11
N VAL A 283 23.65 -7.13 11.45
CA VAL A 283 22.42 -7.15 12.23
C VAL A 283 22.08 -5.73 12.65
N GLN A 284 20.80 -5.35 12.51
CA GLN A 284 20.33 -4.05 12.95
C GLN A 284 20.52 -3.88 14.47
N SER A 285 21.17 -2.79 14.86
CA SER A 285 21.31 -2.43 16.27
C SER A 285 19.95 -2.09 16.90
N VAL A 286 19.65 -2.73 18.02
CA VAL A 286 18.46 -2.45 18.83
C VAL A 286 18.59 -1.07 19.47
N GLU A 287 19.78 -0.73 19.96
CA GLU A 287 20.06 0.56 20.61
C GLU A 287 19.80 1.71 19.64
N GLU A 288 20.38 1.66 18.42
CA GLU A 288 20.20 2.71 17.41
C GLU A 288 18.74 2.89 16.98
N LYS A 289 17.93 1.82 17.02
CA LYS A 289 16.49 1.92 16.78
C LYS A 289 15.76 2.60 17.92
N VAL A 290 16.11 2.30 19.16
CA VAL A 290 15.50 2.92 20.34
C VAL A 290 15.91 4.39 20.47
N THR A 291 17.16 4.74 20.15
CA THR A 291 17.72 6.10 20.26
C THR A 291 17.51 6.96 19.00
N PHE A 292 16.83 6.44 17.96
CA PHE A 292 16.56 7.14 16.70
C PHE A 292 17.81 7.52 15.89
N THR A 293 18.96 6.89 16.15
CA THR A 293 20.23 7.19 15.47
C THR A 293 20.50 6.34 14.23
N ALA A 294 19.72 5.29 13.97
CA ALA A 294 19.83 4.48 12.75
C ALA A 294 19.62 5.32 11.47
N ASP A 295 20.14 4.87 10.32
CA ASP A 295 20.03 5.58 9.02
C ASP A 295 18.58 5.93 8.64
N GLU A 296 17.60 5.07 8.97
CA GLU A 296 16.16 5.34 8.76
C GLU A 296 15.54 6.34 9.77
N GLY A 297 16.25 6.66 10.85
CA GLY A 297 15.76 7.29 12.08
C GLY A 297 15.69 8.82 12.05
N LYS A 298 16.60 9.50 11.33
CA LYS A 298 16.67 10.96 11.26
C LYS A 298 15.59 11.59 10.36
N SER A 299 15.15 10.89 9.30
CA SER A 299 14.11 11.35 8.36
C SER A 299 12.67 11.08 8.83
N SER A 300 12.40 9.94 9.45
CA SER A 300 11.04 9.39 9.42
C SER A 300 9.98 10.04 10.34
N VAL A 301 10.36 10.84 11.35
CA VAL A 301 9.39 11.51 12.24
C VAL A 301 9.06 12.92 11.76
N SER A 302 10.08 13.69 11.36
CA SER A 302 9.92 15.02 10.77
C SER A 302 9.17 14.94 9.45
N GLU A 303 9.52 13.99 8.58
CA GLU A 303 8.82 13.78 7.30
C GLU A 303 7.36 13.38 7.49
N ARG A 304 7.04 12.48 8.45
CA ARG A 304 5.64 12.14 8.75
C ARG A 304 4.84 13.35 9.20
N SER A 305 5.42 14.19 10.06
CA SER A 305 4.77 15.44 10.49
C SER A 305 4.48 16.36 9.30
N GLN A 306 5.44 16.49 8.38
CA GLN A 306 5.28 17.24 7.14
C GLN A 306 4.19 16.63 6.25
N PHE A 307 4.19 15.32 6.03
CA PHE A 307 3.16 14.63 5.24
C PHE A 307 1.77 14.77 5.85
N TRP A 308 1.64 14.79 7.17
CA TRP A 308 0.35 15.01 7.84
C TRP A 308 -0.14 16.43 7.63
N ASN A 309 0.74 17.43 7.75
CA ASN A 309 0.40 18.82 7.47
C ASN A 309 -0.03 19.00 6.01
N GLN A 310 0.72 18.43 5.07
CA GLN A 310 0.40 18.49 3.64
C GLN A 310 -0.91 17.77 3.32
N ALA A 311 -1.17 16.58 3.91
CA ALA A 311 -2.44 15.90 3.75
C ALA A 311 -3.62 16.70 4.30
N TRP A 312 -3.41 17.42 5.42
CA TRP A 312 -4.41 18.32 5.96
C TRP A 312 -4.72 19.45 4.99
N VAL A 313 -3.70 20.14 4.47
CA VAL A 313 -3.84 21.19 3.45
C VAL A 313 -4.60 20.67 2.23
N LEU A 314 -4.16 19.55 1.65
CA LEU A 314 -4.80 18.93 0.49
C LEU A 314 -6.26 18.53 0.76
N SER A 315 -6.56 18.03 1.97
CA SER A 315 -7.93 17.68 2.36
C SER A 315 -8.82 18.91 2.53
N ALA A 316 -8.25 20.07 2.89
CA ALA A 316 -8.99 21.32 3.00
C ALA A 316 -9.27 21.96 1.64
N GLU A 317 -8.40 21.74 0.64
CA GLU A 317 -8.60 22.21 -0.74
C GLU A 317 -9.77 21.49 -1.44
N LYS A 318 -9.93 20.17 -1.22
CA LYS A 318 -11.03 19.37 -1.80
C LYS A 318 -11.77 18.54 -0.73
N PRO A 319 -12.54 19.17 0.17
CA PRO A 319 -13.06 18.50 1.37
C PRO A 319 -14.12 17.43 1.09
N LEU A 320 -14.85 17.52 -0.03
CA LEU A 320 -15.95 16.59 -0.32
C LEU A 320 -15.48 15.29 -0.97
N THR A 321 -14.63 15.39 -2.00
CA THR A 321 -14.23 14.24 -2.83
C THR A 321 -12.73 13.97 -2.81
N GLY A 322 -11.94 14.84 -2.19
CA GLY A 322 -10.49 14.75 -2.22
C GLY A 322 -9.93 14.89 -3.64
N TRP A 323 -8.68 14.45 -3.79
CA TRP A 323 -7.90 14.52 -5.02
C TRP A 323 -7.99 13.26 -5.90
N GLY A 324 -8.65 12.20 -5.43
CA GLY A 324 -8.74 10.90 -6.08
C GLY A 324 -7.99 9.81 -5.31
N PRO A 325 -8.42 8.54 -5.36
CA PRO A 325 -7.63 7.44 -4.77
C PRO A 325 -6.22 7.37 -5.38
N TYR A 326 -5.22 7.13 -4.55
CA TYR A 326 -3.79 7.10 -4.92
C TYR A 326 -3.18 8.45 -5.37
N SER A 327 -3.94 9.56 -5.32
CA SER A 327 -3.47 10.84 -5.82
C SER A 327 -2.36 11.48 -4.97
N PHE A 328 -2.23 11.12 -3.68
CA PHE A 328 -1.32 11.80 -2.75
C PHE A 328 0.12 11.86 -3.29
N ARG A 329 0.57 10.78 -3.94
CA ARG A 329 1.87 10.68 -4.60
C ARG A 329 2.17 11.80 -5.59
N PHE A 330 1.15 12.32 -6.28
CA PHE A 330 1.31 13.30 -7.35
C PHE A 330 0.96 14.72 -6.90
N VAL A 331 0.06 14.88 -5.93
CA VAL A 331 -0.39 16.21 -5.47
C VAL A 331 0.38 16.75 -4.26
N GLN A 332 1.01 15.89 -3.47
CA GLN A 332 1.86 16.28 -2.34
C GLN A 332 3.19 16.94 -2.75
N PRO A 333 3.86 16.54 -3.84
CA PRO A 333 5.16 17.09 -4.23
C PRO A 333 5.24 18.62 -4.31
N ARG A 334 4.19 19.29 -4.80
CA ARG A 334 4.13 20.78 -4.86
C ARG A 334 4.18 21.48 -3.49
N LEU A 335 3.91 20.75 -2.40
CA LEU A 335 3.95 21.24 -1.03
C LEU A 335 5.25 20.86 -0.30
N GLN A 336 6.22 20.24 -0.99
CA GLN A 336 7.49 19.86 -0.40
C GLN A 336 8.34 21.06 -0.02
N THR A 337 9.17 20.87 1.00
CA THR A 337 10.11 21.87 1.50
C THR A 337 11.53 21.33 1.60
N SER A 338 11.77 20.11 1.11
CA SER A 338 13.04 19.41 1.21
C SER A 338 13.19 18.38 0.10
N VAL A 339 14.45 18.16 -0.31
CA VAL A 339 14.84 17.24 -1.39
C VAL A 339 14.34 15.82 -1.12
N LEU A 340 13.65 15.24 -2.10
CA LEU A 340 13.11 13.87 -2.10
C LEU A 340 12.18 13.50 -0.93
N ALA A 341 11.66 14.47 -0.17
CA ALA A 341 10.64 14.22 0.86
C ALA A 341 9.27 13.94 0.23
N THR A 342 9.16 12.81 -0.48
CA THR A 342 7.94 12.35 -1.16
C THR A 342 7.40 11.11 -0.48
N SER A 343 6.09 10.90 -0.58
CA SER A 343 5.46 9.65 -0.16
C SER A 343 4.24 9.34 -1.02
N ASP A 344 3.91 8.06 -1.16
CA ASP A 344 2.69 7.60 -1.82
C ASP A 344 1.44 7.76 -0.94
N HIS A 345 1.63 8.02 0.36
CA HIS A 345 0.55 8.26 1.32
C HIS A 345 1.03 8.98 2.58
N PRO A 346 0.14 9.66 3.32
CA PRO A 346 0.53 10.41 4.51
C PRO A 346 0.86 9.56 5.75
N HIS A 347 0.92 8.22 5.65
CA HIS A 347 1.18 7.33 6.80
C HIS A 347 0.18 7.51 7.95
N ASN A 348 -1.05 7.92 7.64
CA ASN A 348 -2.17 8.01 8.56
C ASN A 348 -3.45 7.72 7.77
N VAL A 349 -4.16 6.64 8.12
CA VAL A 349 -5.33 6.18 7.36
C VAL A 349 -6.45 7.23 7.25
N ILE A 350 -6.63 8.08 8.27
CA ILE A 350 -7.69 9.10 8.27
C ILE A 350 -7.30 10.24 7.32
N LEU A 351 -6.09 10.75 7.42
CA LEU A 351 -5.59 11.79 6.53
C LEU A 351 -5.46 11.29 5.08
N LYS A 352 -5.11 10.01 4.88
CA LYS A 352 -5.11 9.35 3.57
C LYS A 352 -6.51 9.41 2.95
N TYR A 353 -7.54 8.96 3.67
CA TYR A 353 -8.91 9.04 3.15
C TYR A 353 -9.41 10.47 3.01
N ALA A 354 -9.04 11.39 3.90
CA ALA A 354 -9.46 12.79 3.82
C ALA A 354 -8.86 13.50 2.60
N ALA A 355 -7.55 13.37 2.37
CA ALA A 355 -6.86 14.00 1.24
C ALA A 355 -7.30 13.41 -0.10
N GLU A 356 -7.47 12.09 -0.18
CA GLU A 356 -7.74 11.42 -1.45
C GLU A 356 -9.22 11.25 -1.75
N ARG A 357 -10.05 10.94 -0.75
CA ARG A 357 -11.47 10.60 -0.92
C ARG A 357 -12.42 11.63 -0.29
N GLY A 358 -11.88 12.66 0.34
CA GLY A 358 -12.62 13.69 1.07
C GLY A 358 -12.96 13.30 2.50
N TRP A 359 -13.27 14.31 3.31
CA TRP A 359 -13.65 14.16 4.72
C TRP A 359 -14.90 13.29 4.90
N VAL A 360 -15.82 13.30 3.93
CA VAL A 360 -17.02 12.47 4.00
C VAL A 360 -16.66 10.97 4.00
N ALA A 361 -15.75 10.53 3.12
CA ALA A 361 -15.29 9.15 3.08
C ALA A 361 -14.51 8.78 4.34
N ALA A 362 -13.64 9.68 4.83
CA ALA A 362 -12.88 9.47 6.07
C ALA A 362 -13.80 9.31 7.30
N LEU A 363 -14.84 10.15 7.41
CA LEU A 363 -15.83 10.05 8.48
C LEU A 363 -16.69 8.79 8.35
N LEU A 364 -17.09 8.38 7.15
CA LEU A 364 -17.81 7.13 6.93
C LEU A 364 -16.99 5.91 7.39
N PHE A 365 -15.69 5.88 7.07
CA PHE A 365 -14.78 4.83 7.56
C PHE A 365 -14.75 4.79 9.10
N LEU A 366 -14.60 5.95 9.75
CA LEU A 366 -14.64 6.05 11.21
C LEU A 366 -15.97 5.59 11.79
N VAL A 367 -17.09 5.99 11.19
CA VAL A 367 -18.44 5.59 11.63
C VAL A 367 -18.59 4.07 11.56
N ILE A 368 -18.17 3.43 10.48
CA ILE A 368 -18.23 1.97 10.32
C ILE A 368 -17.43 1.29 11.44
N VAL A 369 -16.17 1.66 11.61
CA VAL A 369 -15.25 1.03 12.57
C VAL A 369 -15.69 1.28 14.01
N LEU A 370 -15.91 2.54 14.39
CA LEU A 370 -16.24 2.91 15.77
C LEU A 370 -17.60 2.38 16.19
N THR A 371 -18.60 2.34 15.30
CA THR A 371 -19.92 1.77 15.62
C THR A 371 -19.81 0.30 15.97
N ILE A 372 -19.02 -0.47 15.22
CA ILE A 372 -18.83 -1.91 15.44
C ILE A 372 -18.03 -2.14 16.73
N LEU A 373 -16.90 -1.45 16.91
CA LEU A 373 -16.06 -1.60 18.10
C LEU A 373 -16.79 -1.19 19.39
N PHE A 374 -17.47 -0.04 19.37
CA PHE A 374 -18.19 0.46 20.54
C PHE A 374 -19.34 -0.46 20.97
N LYS A 375 -20.13 -0.95 20.01
CA LYS A 375 -21.18 -1.92 20.30
C LYS A 375 -20.59 -3.24 20.80
N ALA A 376 -19.51 -3.74 20.19
CA ALA A 376 -18.85 -4.96 20.63
C ALA A 376 -18.42 -4.90 22.10
N VAL A 377 -17.85 -3.76 22.55
CA VAL A 377 -17.39 -3.58 23.93
C VAL A 377 -18.55 -3.35 24.92
N ARG A 378 -19.67 -2.76 24.48
CA ARG A 378 -20.84 -2.53 25.35
C ARG A 378 -21.63 -3.79 25.66
N HIS A 379 -21.66 -4.75 24.76
CA HIS A 379 -22.25 -6.07 25.03
C HIS A 379 -21.24 -6.93 25.82
N ARG A 380 -21.71 -7.96 26.54
CA ARG A 380 -20.81 -8.87 27.27
C ARG A 380 -19.86 -9.54 26.28
N VAL A 381 -18.63 -9.05 26.21
CA VAL A 381 -17.59 -9.51 25.30
C VAL A 381 -17.28 -10.98 25.60
N ASN A 382 -17.65 -11.87 24.69
CA ASN A 382 -17.24 -13.27 24.78
C ASN A 382 -15.77 -13.42 24.37
N SER A 383 -15.18 -14.58 24.64
CA SER A 383 -13.75 -14.81 24.35
C SER A 383 -13.38 -14.52 22.89
N LYS A 384 -14.20 -14.93 21.91
CA LYS A 384 -13.96 -14.66 20.48
C LYS A 384 -13.93 -13.16 20.18
N GLN A 385 -14.95 -12.43 20.65
CA GLN A 385 -15.07 -10.98 20.42
C GLN A 385 -13.89 -10.22 21.01
N LEU A 386 -13.40 -10.62 22.19
CA LEU A 386 -12.23 -9.99 22.83
C LEU A 386 -11.01 -9.99 21.91
N PHE A 387 -10.63 -11.15 21.36
CA PHE A 387 -9.45 -11.25 20.52
C PHE A 387 -9.63 -10.61 19.13
N LEU A 388 -10.86 -10.57 18.61
CA LEU A 388 -11.18 -9.76 17.42
C LEU A 388 -10.97 -8.27 17.68
N VAL A 389 -11.47 -7.74 18.80
CA VAL A 389 -11.29 -6.34 19.22
C VAL A 389 -9.81 -6.01 19.37
N LEU A 390 -9.04 -6.86 20.09
CA LEU A 390 -7.60 -6.66 20.26
C LEU A 390 -6.88 -6.53 18.91
N GLY A 391 -7.11 -7.47 17.99
CA GLY A 391 -6.47 -7.44 16.66
C GLY A 391 -6.83 -6.17 15.86
N LEU A 392 -8.11 -5.83 15.79
CA LEU A 392 -8.59 -4.64 15.09
C LEU A 392 -7.98 -3.35 15.69
N THR A 393 -7.95 -3.22 17.01
CA THR A 393 -7.39 -2.04 17.67
C THR A 393 -5.88 -1.88 17.47
N GLY A 394 -5.11 -2.97 17.43
CA GLY A 394 -3.67 -2.90 17.19
C GLY A 394 -3.35 -2.43 15.78
N LEU A 395 -4.04 -3.00 14.78
CA LEU A 395 -3.91 -2.54 13.39
C LEU A 395 -4.27 -1.06 13.27
N LEU A 396 -5.41 -0.64 13.82
CA LEU A 396 -5.87 0.75 13.74
C LEU A 396 -4.89 1.71 14.42
N ALA A 397 -4.32 1.32 15.57
CA ALA A 397 -3.32 2.12 16.27
C ALA A 397 -2.05 2.30 15.43
N HIS A 398 -1.53 1.23 14.81
CA HIS A 398 -0.36 1.35 13.95
C HIS A 398 -0.67 2.12 12.65
N ASN A 399 -1.89 1.99 12.11
CA ASN A 399 -2.32 2.72 10.91
C ASN A 399 -2.56 4.23 11.14
N MET A 400 -2.36 4.74 12.37
CA MET A 400 -2.29 6.18 12.64
C MET A 400 -0.91 6.78 12.33
N ILE A 401 0.13 5.93 12.25
CA ILE A 401 1.53 6.33 12.07
C ILE A 401 2.23 5.62 10.89
N ASP A 402 1.54 4.66 10.28
CA ASP A 402 1.89 4.06 9.00
C ASP A 402 0.63 3.73 8.19
N PHE A 403 0.74 3.33 6.93
CA PHE A 403 -0.43 2.91 6.13
C PHE A 403 -0.18 1.58 5.41
N ASN A 404 -0.77 0.51 5.96
CA ASN A 404 -0.63 -0.85 5.42
C ASN A 404 -1.95 -1.47 4.92
N LEU A 405 -3.06 -0.72 4.96
CA LEU A 405 -4.32 -1.15 4.32
C LEU A 405 -4.27 -1.18 2.78
N GLN A 406 -3.15 -0.76 2.18
CA GLN A 406 -2.87 -1.00 0.77
C GLN A 406 -2.58 -2.48 0.43
N PHE A 407 -2.14 -3.27 1.40
CA PHE A 407 -1.85 -4.69 1.21
C PHE A 407 -3.15 -5.50 1.27
N VAL A 408 -3.49 -6.22 0.20
CA VAL A 408 -4.74 -7.00 0.13
C VAL A 408 -4.83 -8.02 1.26
N ALA A 409 -3.71 -8.65 1.68
CA ALA A 409 -3.73 -9.60 2.78
C ALA A 409 -4.15 -8.95 4.12
N VAL A 410 -3.60 -7.77 4.43
CA VAL A 410 -3.90 -7.01 5.64
C VAL A 410 -5.33 -6.49 5.60
N ALA A 411 -5.72 -5.85 4.50
CA ALA A 411 -7.05 -5.28 4.34
C ALA A 411 -8.15 -6.35 4.36
N LEU A 412 -7.95 -7.47 3.67
CA LEU A 412 -8.90 -8.59 3.66
C LEU A 412 -9.10 -9.15 5.07
N LEU A 413 -8.01 -9.44 5.80
CA LEU A 413 -8.10 -9.95 7.16
C LEU A 413 -8.81 -8.95 8.09
N PHE A 414 -8.50 -7.65 7.98
CA PHE A 414 -9.17 -6.58 8.72
C PHE A 414 -10.69 -6.57 8.48
N TRP A 415 -11.14 -6.50 7.22
CA TRP A 415 -12.57 -6.44 6.89
C TRP A 415 -13.30 -7.74 7.24
N MET A 416 -12.63 -8.90 7.13
CA MET A 416 -13.18 -10.17 7.60
C MET A 416 -13.36 -10.19 9.12
N MET A 417 -12.34 -9.77 9.90
CA MET A 417 -12.43 -9.69 11.36
C MET A 417 -13.50 -8.70 11.81
N LEU A 418 -13.61 -7.55 11.15
CA LEU A 418 -14.64 -6.54 11.42
C LEU A 418 -16.05 -7.09 11.13
N GLY A 419 -16.22 -7.81 10.02
CA GLY A 419 -17.48 -8.47 9.66
C GLY A 419 -17.88 -9.58 10.65
N MET A 420 -16.92 -10.37 11.12
CA MET A 420 -17.15 -11.39 12.16
C MET A 420 -17.51 -10.78 13.51
N LEU A 421 -16.92 -9.63 13.84
CA LEU A 421 -17.27 -8.90 15.06
C LEU A 421 -18.69 -8.35 14.97
N ALA A 422 -19.05 -7.74 13.83
CA ALA A 422 -20.37 -7.19 13.57
C ALA A 422 -21.49 -8.25 13.55
N GLN A 423 -21.16 -9.49 13.18
CA GLN A 423 -22.09 -10.63 13.19
C GLN A 423 -22.60 -10.97 14.60
N ASP A 424 -21.73 -10.87 15.61
CA ASP A 424 -22.03 -11.30 16.98
C ASP A 424 -22.66 -10.17 17.83
N ILE A 425 -22.92 -9.00 17.24
CA ILE A 425 -23.51 -7.83 17.90
C ILE A 425 -25.03 -7.86 17.75
N GLU A 426 -25.74 -7.52 18.82
CA GLU A 426 -27.17 -7.25 18.75
C GLU A 426 -27.43 -5.87 18.13
N TRP A 427 -28.14 -5.88 17.01
CA TRP A 427 -28.56 -4.68 16.32
C TRP A 427 -29.99 -4.36 16.69
N VAL A 428 -30.21 -3.19 17.29
CA VAL A 428 -31.56 -2.70 17.63
C VAL A 428 -32.36 -2.61 16.33
N ALA A 429 -33.32 -3.50 16.16
CA ALA A 429 -34.16 -3.55 14.98
C ALA A 429 -35.05 -2.30 14.93
N ARG A 430 -34.75 -1.36 14.02
CA ARG A 430 -35.67 -0.26 13.70
C ARG A 430 -36.05 -0.17 12.22
N SER A 431 -35.28 -0.75 11.30
CA SER A 431 -35.67 -0.87 9.88
C SER A 431 -35.09 -2.13 9.23
N LYS A 432 -35.94 -2.96 8.61
CA LYS A 432 -35.51 -4.04 7.71
C LYS A 432 -35.29 -3.43 6.33
N LEU A 433 -34.12 -3.60 5.73
CA LEU A 433 -33.87 -3.17 4.35
C LEU A 433 -34.72 -4.00 3.37
N ASN A 434 -35.14 -3.38 2.27
CA ASN A 434 -35.80 -4.11 1.18
C ASN A 434 -34.77 -5.02 0.49
N LYS A 435 -34.88 -6.33 0.67
CA LYS A 435 -33.94 -7.31 0.10
C LYS A 435 -33.79 -7.25 -1.42
N LYS A 436 -34.84 -6.86 -2.16
CA LYS A 436 -34.74 -6.70 -3.62
C LYS A 436 -33.82 -5.53 -3.97
N LEU A 437 -33.92 -4.44 -3.20
CA LEU A 437 -33.08 -3.25 -3.36
C LEU A 437 -31.62 -3.56 -3.01
N VAL A 438 -31.39 -4.19 -1.85
CA VAL A 438 -30.05 -4.61 -1.41
C VAL A 438 -29.39 -5.51 -2.45
N ARG A 439 -30.11 -6.55 -2.89
CA ARG A 439 -29.64 -7.45 -3.95
C ARG A 439 -29.29 -6.69 -5.21
N PHE A 440 -30.16 -5.78 -5.66
CA PHE A 440 -29.91 -4.99 -6.86
C PHE A 440 -28.60 -4.21 -6.73
N PHE A 441 -28.43 -3.43 -5.67
CA PHE A 441 -27.21 -2.63 -5.50
C PHE A 441 -25.94 -3.49 -5.35
N GLU A 442 -25.97 -4.56 -4.56
CA GLU A 442 -24.80 -5.41 -4.35
C GLU A 442 -24.41 -6.21 -5.60
N VAL A 443 -25.37 -6.80 -6.30
CA VAL A 443 -25.10 -7.56 -7.53
C VAL A 443 -24.65 -6.61 -8.64
N THR A 444 -25.27 -5.44 -8.75
CA THR A 444 -24.84 -4.41 -9.72
C THR A 444 -23.42 -3.95 -9.41
N LEU A 445 -23.11 -3.58 -8.16
CA LEU A 445 -21.76 -3.20 -7.75
C LEU A 445 -20.76 -4.30 -8.08
N ALA A 446 -21.01 -5.53 -7.62
CA ALA A 446 -20.13 -6.66 -7.86
C ALA A 446 -19.89 -6.90 -9.36
N THR A 447 -20.94 -6.86 -10.18
CA THR A 447 -20.86 -7.15 -11.61
C THR A 447 -20.15 -6.03 -12.34
N THR A 448 -20.43 -4.76 -12.01
CA THR A 448 -19.72 -3.61 -12.58
C THR A 448 -18.23 -3.66 -12.26
N LEU A 449 -17.85 -3.92 -11.01
CA LEU A 449 -16.44 -4.04 -10.62
C LEU A 449 -15.74 -5.17 -11.39
N LEU A 450 -16.40 -6.32 -11.54
CA LEU A 450 -15.84 -7.45 -12.31
C LEU A 450 -15.68 -7.11 -13.79
N VAL A 451 -16.67 -6.48 -14.41
CA VAL A 451 -16.61 -6.06 -15.83
C VAL A 451 -15.48 -5.06 -16.04
N VAL A 452 -15.37 -4.04 -15.18
CA VAL A 452 -14.27 -3.05 -15.23
C VAL A 452 -12.92 -3.75 -15.06
N ALA A 453 -12.78 -4.66 -14.10
CA ALA A 453 -11.54 -5.41 -13.89
C ALA A 453 -11.16 -6.26 -15.12
N ILE A 454 -12.12 -6.89 -15.79
CA ILE A 454 -11.87 -7.69 -17.01
C ILE A 454 -11.40 -6.78 -18.16
N ILE A 455 -12.09 -5.66 -18.41
CA ILE A 455 -11.74 -4.72 -19.49
C ILE A 455 -10.32 -4.17 -19.26
N GLU A 456 -10.04 -3.69 -18.04
CA GLU A 456 -8.73 -3.12 -17.70
C GLU A 456 -7.63 -4.18 -17.69
N SER A 457 -7.95 -5.44 -17.37
CA SER A 457 -6.95 -6.51 -17.42
C SER A 457 -6.45 -6.79 -18.83
N GLN A 458 -7.33 -6.76 -19.84
CA GLN A 458 -6.94 -6.90 -21.24
C GLN A 458 -6.01 -5.76 -21.65
N GLY A 459 -6.36 -4.55 -21.21
CA GLY A 459 -5.54 -3.38 -21.41
C GLY A 459 -4.14 -3.55 -20.83
N MET A 460 -4.04 -3.89 -19.56
CA MET A 460 -2.74 -4.03 -18.90
C MET A 460 -1.87 -5.13 -19.45
N VAL A 461 -2.46 -6.25 -19.91
CA VAL A 461 -1.71 -7.28 -20.64
C VAL A 461 -1.11 -6.66 -21.91
N THR A 462 -1.90 -5.89 -22.65
CA THR A 462 -1.46 -5.20 -23.86
C THR A 462 -0.34 -4.18 -23.58
N SER A 463 -0.50 -3.33 -22.55
CA SER A 463 0.55 -2.36 -22.17
C SER A 463 1.79 -3.04 -21.58
N SER A 464 1.62 -4.20 -20.93
CA SER A 464 2.73 -5.05 -20.48
C SER A 464 3.55 -5.57 -21.65
N LEU A 465 2.93 -6.03 -22.74
CA LEU A 465 3.65 -6.42 -23.96
C LEU A 465 4.47 -5.25 -24.53
N GLY A 466 3.93 -4.03 -24.46
CA GLY A 466 4.64 -2.80 -24.80
C GLY A 466 5.87 -2.58 -23.93
N ARG A 467 5.72 -2.64 -22.60
CA ARG A 467 6.85 -2.50 -21.65
C ARG A 467 7.94 -3.56 -21.85
N HIS A 468 7.56 -4.80 -22.15
CA HIS A 468 8.53 -5.87 -22.45
C HIS A 468 9.23 -5.67 -23.82
N ALA A 469 8.58 -5.01 -24.78
CA ALA A 469 9.23 -4.62 -26.03
C ALA A 469 10.19 -3.44 -25.81
N GLU A 470 9.78 -2.43 -25.04
CA GLU A 470 10.60 -1.29 -24.65
C GLU A 470 11.85 -1.74 -23.88
N ALA A 471 11.71 -2.62 -22.90
CA ALA A 471 12.83 -3.17 -22.13
C ALA A 471 13.83 -3.96 -22.99
N ARG A 472 13.41 -4.44 -24.17
CA ARG A 472 14.28 -5.11 -25.17
C ARG A 472 14.84 -4.15 -26.23
N GLY A 473 14.54 -2.85 -26.13
CA GLY A 473 14.94 -1.84 -27.11
C GLY A 473 14.12 -1.86 -28.42
N ASP A 474 13.06 -2.66 -28.51
CA ASP A 474 12.21 -2.74 -29.71
C ASP A 474 11.15 -1.62 -29.69
N SER A 475 11.61 -0.42 -30.04
CA SER A 475 10.79 0.80 -30.01
C SER A 475 9.54 0.70 -30.90
N GLN A 476 9.63 0.08 -32.07
CA GLN A 476 8.50 -0.05 -32.99
C GLN A 476 7.42 -0.99 -32.42
N LYS A 477 7.80 -2.15 -31.88
CA LYS A 477 6.83 -3.04 -31.22
C LYS A 477 6.25 -2.41 -29.96
N ALA A 478 7.06 -1.67 -29.19
CA ALA A 478 6.57 -0.96 -28.01
C ALA A 478 5.47 0.04 -28.38
N LEU A 479 5.71 0.89 -29.39
CA LEU A 479 4.72 1.85 -29.89
C LEU A 479 3.46 1.17 -30.46
N TYR A 480 3.61 0.04 -31.15
CA TYR A 480 2.46 -0.74 -31.62
C TYR A 480 1.56 -1.16 -30.46
N TRP A 481 2.12 -1.76 -29.42
CA TRP A 481 1.34 -2.21 -28.26
C TRP A 481 0.77 -1.05 -27.45
N TYR A 482 1.54 0.03 -27.25
CA TYR A 482 1.04 1.23 -26.58
C TYR A 482 -0.12 1.89 -27.32
N LYS A 483 -0.12 1.87 -28.66
CA LYS A 483 -1.26 2.35 -29.45
C LYS A 483 -2.52 1.51 -29.23
N GLN A 484 -2.40 0.18 -29.17
CA GLN A 484 -3.54 -0.71 -28.87
C GLN A 484 -4.07 -0.52 -27.44
N ALA A 485 -3.18 -0.12 -26.53
CA ALA A 485 -3.45 0.08 -25.12
C ALA A 485 -3.91 1.51 -24.77
N LYS A 486 -4.01 2.42 -25.74
CA LYS A 486 -4.20 3.87 -25.52
C LYS A 486 -5.41 4.24 -24.64
N ASN A 487 -6.53 3.53 -24.76
CA ASN A 487 -7.80 3.92 -24.12
C ASN A 487 -8.05 3.26 -22.75
N GLN A 488 -6.98 2.82 -22.06
CA GLN A 488 -7.08 2.26 -20.71
C GLN A 488 -7.35 3.36 -19.70
N TRP A 489 -8.29 3.17 -18.78
CA TRP A 489 -8.47 4.10 -17.67
C TRP A 489 -7.27 4.06 -16.72
N MET A 490 -6.63 2.88 -16.61
CA MET A 490 -5.44 2.71 -15.79
C MET A 490 -4.18 2.66 -16.65
N SER A 491 -3.98 3.73 -17.44
CA SER A 491 -2.84 3.87 -18.35
C SER A 491 -1.48 3.97 -17.62
N ARG A 492 -1.47 4.43 -16.36
CA ARG A 492 -0.26 4.67 -15.55
C ARG A 492 0.77 5.51 -16.30
N ASP A 493 1.99 4.99 -16.48
CA ASP A 493 3.09 5.64 -17.19
C ASP A 493 3.08 5.34 -18.71
N LEU A 494 2.08 4.65 -19.26
CA LEU A 494 2.06 4.23 -20.67
C LEU A 494 2.33 5.39 -21.63
N HIS A 495 1.60 6.50 -21.47
CA HIS A 495 1.72 7.64 -22.36
C HIS A 495 3.05 8.39 -22.18
N LEU A 496 3.59 8.41 -20.96
CA LEU A 496 4.95 8.92 -20.70
C LEU A 496 6.02 8.08 -21.40
N SER A 497 5.93 6.75 -21.31
CA SER A 497 6.82 5.83 -22.04
C SER A 497 6.70 6.01 -23.55
N ARG A 498 5.46 6.12 -24.06
CA ARG A 498 5.20 6.36 -25.49
C ARG A 498 5.82 7.69 -25.94
N ALA A 499 5.62 8.78 -25.19
CA ALA A 499 6.19 10.08 -25.49
C ALA A 499 7.72 10.04 -25.51
N LYS A 500 8.34 9.38 -24.53
CA LYS A 500 9.80 9.20 -24.48
C LYS A 500 10.33 8.48 -25.73
N ILE A 501 9.75 7.34 -26.10
CA ILE A 501 10.18 6.59 -27.28
C ILE A 501 10.03 7.44 -28.56
N LEU A 502 8.93 8.17 -28.71
CA LEU A 502 8.69 9.03 -29.88
C LEU A 502 9.70 10.20 -29.93
N TYR A 503 10.01 10.78 -28.78
CA TYR A 503 11.03 11.82 -28.65
C TYR A 503 12.41 11.30 -29.07
N ASP A 504 12.82 10.12 -28.58
CA ASP A 504 14.11 9.48 -28.91
C ASP A 504 14.20 9.18 -30.43
N LEU A 505 13.07 8.86 -31.07
CA LEU A 505 12.95 8.67 -32.52
C LEU A 505 12.81 9.97 -33.33
N ARG A 506 12.91 11.15 -32.69
CA ARG A 506 12.72 12.49 -33.31
C ARG A 506 11.35 12.72 -33.93
N ARG A 507 10.31 11.99 -33.49
CA ARG A 507 8.91 12.17 -33.89
C ARG A 507 8.21 13.12 -32.92
N LEU A 508 8.63 14.38 -32.94
CA LEU A 508 8.33 15.37 -31.88
C LEU A 508 6.84 15.69 -31.74
N GLU A 509 6.10 15.89 -32.84
CA GLU A 509 4.66 16.15 -32.79
C GLU A 509 3.87 14.97 -32.20
N GLU A 510 4.20 13.74 -32.58
CA GLU A 510 3.55 12.56 -32.01
C GLU A 510 3.93 12.36 -30.53
N ALA A 511 5.12 12.79 -30.12
CA ALA A 511 5.53 12.82 -28.72
C ALA A 511 4.70 13.85 -27.93
N LYS A 512 4.45 15.04 -28.50
CA LYS A 512 3.56 16.07 -27.93
C LYS A 512 2.13 15.53 -27.80
N ASP A 513 1.61 14.83 -28.82
CA ASP A 513 0.29 14.16 -28.77
C ASP A 513 0.23 13.11 -27.67
N ALA A 514 1.27 12.30 -27.50
CA ALA A 514 1.32 11.31 -26.43
C ALA A 514 1.31 11.97 -25.04
N ILE A 515 1.95 13.12 -24.86
CA ILE A 515 1.85 13.90 -23.63
C ILE A 515 0.45 14.51 -23.46
N SER A 516 -0.19 14.99 -24.53
CA SER A 516 -1.57 15.44 -24.48
C SER A 516 -2.51 14.35 -23.98
N ASP A 517 -2.36 13.11 -24.48
CA ASP A 517 -3.11 11.96 -24.00
C ASP A 517 -2.89 11.71 -22.50
N TYR A 518 -1.66 11.88 -22.00
CA TYR A 518 -1.37 11.74 -20.56
C TYR A 518 -2.08 12.82 -19.71
N PHE A 519 -2.10 14.06 -20.19
CA PHE A 519 -2.74 15.18 -19.50
C PHE A 519 -4.26 15.13 -19.46
N GLU A 520 -4.91 14.28 -20.25
CA GLU A 520 -6.35 14.00 -20.09
C GLU A 520 -6.65 13.35 -18.72
N GLU A 521 -5.69 12.60 -18.17
CA GLU A 521 -5.86 11.84 -16.93
C GLU A 521 -5.04 12.39 -15.76
N ASN A 522 -3.87 12.98 -16.02
CA ASN A 522 -2.96 13.43 -14.96
C ASN A 522 -2.16 14.67 -15.34
N LYS A 523 -2.51 15.80 -14.72
CA LYS A 523 -1.81 17.09 -14.87
C LYS A 523 -0.92 17.44 -13.68
N GLU A 524 -0.89 16.59 -12.66
CA GLU A 524 -0.17 16.82 -11.40
C GLU A 524 1.25 16.22 -11.43
N ASP A 525 1.58 15.40 -12.45
CA ASP A 525 2.88 14.76 -12.57
C ASP A 525 3.93 15.70 -13.20
N PRO A 526 4.94 16.17 -12.45
CA PRO A 526 5.99 17.05 -12.97
C PRO A 526 6.82 16.40 -14.09
N ARG A 527 6.89 15.06 -14.14
CA ARG A 527 7.65 14.33 -15.18
C ARG A 527 7.05 14.54 -16.57
N ALA A 528 5.73 14.67 -16.67
CA ALA A 528 5.03 14.91 -17.92
C ALA A 528 5.30 16.30 -18.46
N TRP A 529 5.24 17.32 -17.59
CA TRP A 529 5.55 18.70 -17.91
C TRP A 529 7.01 18.90 -18.31
N LYS A 530 7.94 18.25 -17.59
CA LYS A 530 9.36 18.22 -17.99
C LYS A 530 9.54 17.63 -19.39
N ARG A 531 8.86 16.52 -19.67
CA ARG A 531 8.91 15.87 -21.00
C ARG A 531 8.39 16.78 -22.09
N LEU A 532 7.30 17.50 -21.83
CA LEU A 532 6.76 18.49 -22.76
C LEU A 532 7.80 19.59 -23.01
N GLY A 533 8.45 20.10 -21.96
CA GLY A 533 9.53 21.07 -22.09
C GLY A 533 10.68 20.58 -22.97
N ASP A 534 11.11 19.32 -22.82
CA ASP A 534 12.16 18.74 -23.66
C ASP A 534 11.74 18.70 -25.15
N ILE A 535 10.48 18.33 -25.40
CA ILE A 535 9.89 18.28 -26.75
C ILE A 535 9.83 19.70 -27.35
N LEU A 536 9.34 20.69 -26.60
CA LEU A 536 9.21 22.08 -27.05
C LEU A 536 10.57 22.73 -27.30
N ARG A 537 11.56 22.48 -26.44
CA ARG A 537 12.95 22.90 -26.66
C ARG A 537 13.49 22.32 -27.97
N SER A 538 13.22 21.05 -28.25
CA SER A 538 13.61 20.41 -29.53
C SER A 538 12.87 20.98 -30.74
N LEU A 539 11.63 21.46 -30.56
CA LEU A 539 10.85 22.19 -31.55
C LEU A 539 11.23 23.68 -31.66
N LYS A 540 12.19 24.16 -30.85
CA LYS A 540 12.61 25.57 -30.74
C LYS A 540 11.48 26.51 -30.32
N GLN A 541 10.50 26.01 -29.58
CA GLN A 541 9.41 26.80 -28.98
C GLN A 541 9.85 27.25 -27.58
N VAL A 542 10.68 28.31 -27.53
CA VAL A 542 11.37 28.74 -26.31
C VAL A 542 10.40 29.19 -25.21
N ASP A 543 9.49 30.11 -25.50
CA ASP A 543 8.60 30.69 -24.47
C ASP A 543 7.65 29.64 -23.86
N GLU A 544 6.99 28.84 -24.70
CA GLU A 544 6.12 27.73 -24.25
C GLU A 544 6.95 26.70 -23.45
N GLY A 545 8.19 26.42 -23.89
CA GLY A 545 9.12 25.54 -23.19
C GLY A 545 9.47 26.01 -21.77
N LEU A 546 9.75 27.31 -21.60
CA LEU A 546 10.06 27.89 -20.29
C LEU A 546 8.85 27.88 -19.36
N GLU A 547 7.65 28.14 -19.89
CA GLU A 547 6.40 28.05 -19.13
C GLU A 547 6.16 26.64 -18.60
N VAL A 548 6.28 25.61 -19.45
CA VAL A 548 6.03 24.23 -19.01
C VAL A 548 7.11 23.70 -18.06
N TYR A 549 8.36 24.14 -18.19
CA TYR A 549 9.37 23.83 -17.19
C TYR A 549 9.07 24.50 -15.85
N GLN A 550 8.53 25.72 -15.85
CA GLN A 550 8.08 26.40 -14.64
C GLN A 550 6.94 25.63 -13.95
N ILE A 551 5.98 25.11 -14.73
CA ILE A 551 4.92 24.24 -14.18
C ILE A 551 5.52 22.97 -13.58
N ALA A 552 6.45 22.30 -14.28
CA ALA A 552 7.14 21.12 -13.76
C ALA A 552 7.88 21.42 -12.45
N TYR A 553 8.52 22.59 -12.38
CA TYR A 553 9.25 23.07 -11.21
C TYR A 553 8.32 23.22 -9.99
N GLU A 554 7.19 23.88 -10.18
CA GLU A 554 6.18 24.14 -9.13
C GLU A 554 5.43 22.89 -8.66
N LEU A 555 5.20 21.92 -9.55
CA LEU A 555 4.55 20.64 -9.22
C LEU A 555 5.46 19.66 -8.46
N GLY A 556 6.58 20.14 -7.92
CA GLY A 556 7.52 19.35 -7.12
C GLY A 556 8.75 18.88 -7.89
N GLY A 557 8.91 19.25 -9.16
CA GLY A 557 10.16 19.03 -9.91
C GLY A 557 11.36 19.63 -9.20
N LYS A 558 11.19 20.82 -8.59
CA LYS A 558 12.21 21.52 -7.80
C LYS A 558 12.95 20.61 -6.81
N TYR A 559 12.25 19.76 -6.07
CA TYR A 559 12.83 18.96 -4.98
C TYR A 559 13.05 17.48 -5.32
N ASN A 560 12.54 17.01 -6.46
CA ASN A 560 12.58 15.57 -6.79
C ASN A 560 13.41 15.23 -8.03
N ASP A 561 13.43 16.14 -9.01
CA ASP A 561 14.06 15.90 -10.30
C ASP A 561 14.82 17.16 -10.73
N PHE A 562 16.12 17.19 -10.39
CA PHE A 562 17.00 18.32 -10.67
C PHE A 562 17.16 18.57 -12.18
N SER A 563 16.82 17.59 -13.03
CA SER A 563 16.81 17.77 -14.49
C SER A 563 15.83 18.84 -14.95
N VAL A 564 14.79 19.15 -14.17
CA VAL A 564 13.87 20.27 -14.46
C VAL A 564 14.61 21.61 -14.39
N VAL A 565 15.41 21.80 -13.34
CA VAL A 565 16.18 23.03 -13.11
C VAL A 565 17.28 23.17 -14.16
N ARG A 566 17.99 22.08 -14.45
CA ARG A 566 19.00 22.06 -15.50
C ARG A 566 18.38 22.37 -16.87
N ALA A 567 17.33 21.65 -17.27
CA ALA A 567 16.74 21.80 -18.60
C ALA A 567 16.16 23.21 -18.84
N ARG A 568 15.59 23.84 -17.81
CA ARG A 568 15.15 25.25 -17.88
C ARG A 568 16.34 26.20 -18.04
N SER A 569 17.41 25.99 -17.27
CA SER A 569 18.63 26.80 -17.34
C SER A 569 19.28 26.72 -18.72
N GLU A 570 19.40 25.52 -19.27
CA GLU A 570 19.95 25.30 -20.61
C GLU A 570 19.08 25.95 -21.68
N LEU A 571 17.74 25.91 -21.56
CA LEU A 571 16.87 26.60 -22.51
C LEU A 571 17.05 28.13 -22.48
N LEU A 572 17.28 28.72 -21.31
CA LEU A 572 17.59 30.14 -21.18
C LEU A 572 18.94 30.48 -21.84
N MET A 573 19.95 29.64 -21.66
CA MET A 573 21.27 29.80 -22.30
C MET A 573 21.16 29.66 -23.83
N ASP A 574 20.49 28.61 -24.32
CA ASP A 574 20.29 28.33 -25.75
C ASP A 574 19.53 29.47 -26.47
N ALA A 575 18.70 30.22 -25.72
CA ALA A 575 17.89 31.32 -26.22
C ALA A 575 18.49 32.71 -25.94
N ASP A 576 19.73 32.79 -25.43
CA ASP A 576 20.41 34.03 -25.06
C ASP A 576 19.62 34.90 -24.04
N ARG A 577 18.78 34.30 -23.19
CA ARG A 577 17.99 34.98 -22.14
C ARG A 577 18.78 35.11 -20.84
N TRP A 578 19.94 35.76 -20.92
CA TRP A 578 20.91 35.86 -19.84
C TRP A 578 20.38 36.62 -18.60
N GLU A 579 19.54 37.63 -18.80
CA GLU A 579 18.96 38.41 -17.70
C GLU A 579 18.08 37.53 -16.79
N GLU A 580 17.18 36.74 -17.38
CA GLU A 580 16.30 35.83 -16.63
C GLU A 580 17.06 34.67 -15.96
N LEU A 581 18.14 34.21 -16.58
CA LEU A 581 19.02 33.23 -15.94
C LEU A 581 19.68 33.82 -14.70
N GLU A 582 20.20 35.05 -14.78
CA GLU A 582 20.82 35.73 -13.64
C GLU A 582 19.83 35.98 -12.50
N GLU A 583 18.55 36.29 -12.80
CA GLU A 583 17.50 36.42 -11.78
C GLU A 583 17.31 35.14 -10.96
N THR A 584 17.47 33.97 -11.59
CA THR A 584 17.27 32.65 -10.94
C THR A 584 18.52 32.14 -10.21
N LYS A 585 19.68 32.76 -10.43
CA LYS A 585 20.99 32.30 -9.96
C LYS A 585 21.04 31.98 -8.47
N ASN A 586 20.53 32.89 -7.63
CA ASN A 586 20.59 32.72 -6.18
C ASN A 586 19.76 31.51 -5.72
N GLU A 587 18.57 31.37 -6.28
CA GLU A 587 17.69 30.23 -5.98
C GLU A 587 18.30 28.92 -6.46
N TYR A 588 18.81 28.87 -7.69
CA TYR A 588 19.37 27.65 -8.27
C TYR A 588 20.67 27.24 -7.57
N THR A 589 21.47 28.22 -7.13
CA THR A 589 22.66 27.97 -6.31
C THR A 589 22.29 27.43 -4.93
N ALA A 590 21.22 27.93 -4.31
CA ALA A 590 20.72 27.39 -3.04
C ALA A 590 20.22 25.95 -3.21
N LEU A 591 19.44 25.69 -4.26
CA LEU A 591 18.93 24.36 -4.55
C LEU A 591 20.03 23.36 -4.88
N MET A 592 21.06 23.76 -5.65
CA MET A 592 22.24 22.92 -5.88
C MET A 592 22.90 22.52 -4.57
N LYS A 593 23.07 23.46 -3.62
CA LYS A 593 23.63 23.14 -2.29
C LYS A 593 22.77 22.12 -1.55
N GLU A 594 21.46 22.30 -1.53
CA GLU A 594 20.55 21.34 -0.89
C GLU A 594 20.64 19.93 -1.51
N PHE A 595 20.73 19.83 -2.84
CA PHE A 595 20.93 18.54 -3.52
C PHE A 595 22.31 17.93 -3.22
N VAL A 596 23.38 18.73 -3.22
CA VAL A 596 24.73 18.25 -2.87
C VAL A 596 24.77 17.78 -1.41
N ASP A 597 24.14 18.50 -0.49
CA ASP A 597 24.03 18.09 0.92
C ASP A 597 23.21 16.79 1.05
N ALA A 598 22.15 16.63 0.25
CA ALA A 598 21.38 15.39 0.20
C ALA A 598 22.22 14.22 -0.37
N ILE A 599 23.05 14.45 -1.38
CA ILE A 599 23.98 13.47 -1.98
C ILE A 599 25.07 13.07 -0.99
N GLU A 600 25.69 14.04 -0.30
CA GLU A 600 26.70 13.82 0.74
C GLU A 600 26.16 12.92 1.86
N ASN A 601 24.90 13.12 2.25
CA ASN A 601 24.22 12.31 3.26
C ASN A 601 23.52 11.06 2.70
N ASN A 602 23.58 10.83 1.38
CA ASN A 602 22.82 9.81 0.64
C ASN A 602 21.33 9.74 1.05
N THR A 603 20.71 10.90 1.24
CA THR A 603 19.30 11.01 1.66
C THR A 603 18.41 10.37 0.59
N HIS A 604 17.52 9.45 1.00
CA HIS A 604 16.64 8.70 0.07
C HIS A 604 17.36 8.06 -1.12
N PHE A 605 18.61 7.61 -0.92
CA PHE A 605 19.46 7.00 -1.97
C PHE A 605 19.78 7.92 -3.15
N ILE A 606 19.71 9.24 -2.98
CA ILE A 606 19.93 10.21 -4.06
C ILE A 606 21.31 10.08 -4.72
N ALA A 607 22.34 9.64 -3.98
CA ALA A 607 23.68 9.43 -4.51
C ALA A 607 23.74 8.32 -5.59
N LEU A 608 22.72 7.47 -5.64
CA LEU A 608 22.53 6.42 -6.64
C LEU A 608 21.57 6.84 -7.77
N SER A 609 20.99 8.03 -7.67
CA SER A 609 20.01 8.55 -8.64
C SER A 609 20.68 9.40 -9.73
N PRO A 610 20.00 9.61 -10.87
CA PRO A 610 20.48 10.52 -11.92
C PRO A 610 20.63 11.99 -11.48
N ASN A 611 20.02 12.41 -10.36
CA ASN A 611 20.14 13.78 -9.87
C ASN A 611 21.60 14.21 -9.63
N VAL A 612 22.50 13.25 -9.36
CA VAL A 612 23.93 13.51 -9.22
C VAL A 612 24.50 14.12 -10.50
N GLU A 613 24.29 13.44 -11.64
CA GLU A 613 24.78 13.88 -12.94
C GLU A 613 24.15 15.22 -13.33
N GLU A 614 22.85 15.40 -13.09
CA GLU A 614 22.12 16.63 -13.42
C GLU A 614 22.65 17.86 -12.63
N VAL A 615 23.00 17.67 -11.35
CA VAL A 615 23.59 18.73 -10.50
C VAL A 615 25.00 19.07 -10.94
N ILE A 616 25.82 18.04 -11.23
CA ILE A 616 27.20 18.23 -11.71
C ILE A 616 27.21 19.02 -13.01
N GLU A 617 26.34 18.65 -13.96
CA GLU A 617 26.28 19.30 -15.27
C GLU A 617 25.88 20.78 -15.16
N LEU A 618 24.84 21.10 -14.41
CA LEU A 618 24.44 22.49 -14.21
C LEU A 618 25.51 23.31 -13.47
N ALA A 619 26.15 22.72 -12.45
CA ALA A 619 27.23 23.38 -11.73
C ALA A 619 28.43 23.68 -12.66
N ASN A 620 28.78 22.76 -13.56
CA ASN A 620 29.82 23.01 -14.55
C ASN A 620 29.46 24.18 -15.47
N HIS A 621 28.24 24.21 -16.02
CA HIS A 621 27.76 25.34 -16.83
C HIS A 621 27.82 26.67 -16.06
N PHE A 622 27.36 26.70 -14.81
CA PHE A 622 27.41 27.89 -13.97
C PHE A 622 28.85 28.34 -13.69
N SER A 623 29.80 27.40 -13.61
CA SER A 623 31.22 27.75 -13.45
C SER A 623 31.84 28.41 -14.67
N GLU A 624 31.32 28.14 -15.87
CA GLU A 624 31.82 28.69 -17.14
C GLU A 624 31.26 30.10 -17.42
N ILE A 625 30.00 30.33 -17.07
CA ILE A 625 29.29 31.59 -17.39
C ILE A 625 29.41 32.66 -16.30
N HIS A 626 29.65 32.28 -15.04
CA HIS A 626 29.74 33.24 -13.94
C HIS A 626 31.17 33.75 -13.71
N SER A 627 31.27 34.80 -12.90
CA SER A 627 32.54 35.50 -12.65
C SER A 627 33.63 34.56 -12.10
N ARG A 628 34.90 34.89 -12.35
CA ARG A 628 36.05 34.16 -11.78
C ARG A 628 36.01 34.02 -10.26
N LYS A 629 35.27 34.89 -9.56
CA LYS A 629 35.09 34.84 -8.11
C LYS A 629 34.07 33.78 -7.68
N GLU A 630 33.09 33.49 -8.53
CA GLU A 630 31.97 32.58 -8.23
C GLU A 630 32.19 31.19 -8.82
N ALA A 631 32.92 31.07 -9.94
CA ALA A 631 33.25 29.79 -10.56
C ALA A 631 33.80 28.72 -9.58
N PRO A 632 34.68 29.05 -8.60
CA PRO A 632 35.15 28.06 -7.64
C PRO A 632 34.05 27.42 -6.78
N LEU A 633 32.96 28.15 -6.49
CA LEU A 633 31.83 27.60 -5.72
C LEU A 633 31.19 26.42 -6.47
N TYR A 634 30.89 26.61 -7.75
CA TYR A 634 30.21 25.59 -8.55
C TYR A 634 31.11 24.39 -8.84
N GLN A 635 32.40 24.62 -9.08
CA GLN A 635 33.39 23.53 -9.20
C GLN A 635 33.46 22.67 -7.93
N VAL A 636 33.40 23.28 -6.75
CA VAL A 636 33.36 22.57 -5.47
C VAL A 636 32.06 21.77 -5.31
N LEU A 637 30.92 22.33 -5.69
CA LEU A 637 29.63 21.62 -5.65
C LEU A 637 29.64 20.38 -6.55
N ALA A 638 30.11 20.52 -7.80
CA ALA A 638 30.25 19.41 -8.74
C ALA A 638 31.21 18.33 -8.21
N ALA A 639 32.38 18.72 -7.72
CA ALA A 639 33.37 17.79 -7.18
C ALA A 639 32.86 17.04 -5.94
N LYS A 640 32.12 17.72 -5.05
CA LYS A 640 31.46 17.08 -3.89
C LYS A 640 30.44 16.04 -4.33
N ALA A 641 29.52 16.40 -5.23
CA ALA A 641 28.49 15.49 -5.74
C ALA A 641 29.12 14.23 -6.37
N ASP A 642 30.14 14.41 -7.21
CA ASP A 642 30.87 13.32 -7.86
C ASP A 642 31.59 12.42 -6.83
N HIS A 643 32.29 13.02 -5.86
CA HIS A 643 33.04 12.28 -4.85
C HIS A 643 32.13 11.38 -3.99
N PHE A 644 31.08 11.96 -3.39
CA PHE A 644 30.20 11.22 -2.49
C PHE A 644 29.33 10.20 -3.22
N SER A 645 28.90 10.50 -4.45
CA SER A 645 28.19 9.52 -5.27
C SER A 645 29.06 8.33 -5.65
N LYS A 646 30.33 8.54 -6.02
CA LYS A 646 31.27 7.45 -6.29
C LYS A 646 31.48 6.58 -5.05
N LEU A 647 31.70 7.20 -3.88
CA LEU A 647 31.87 6.47 -2.62
C LEU A 647 30.68 5.56 -2.30
N GLU A 648 29.45 6.08 -2.40
CA GLU A 648 28.25 5.28 -2.12
C GLU A 648 28.00 4.23 -3.22
N ARG A 649 28.22 4.54 -4.50
CA ARG A 649 28.11 3.56 -5.60
C ARG A 649 29.13 2.43 -5.44
N GLU A 650 30.35 2.71 -5.00
CA GLU A 650 31.37 1.71 -4.68
C GLU A 650 30.96 0.85 -3.48
N LYS A 651 30.44 1.47 -2.42
CA LYS A 651 29.89 0.75 -1.25
C LYS A 651 28.76 -0.19 -1.65
N ILE A 652 27.86 0.22 -2.54
CA ILE A 652 26.78 -0.64 -3.07
C ILE A 652 27.34 -1.77 -3.92
N LYS A 653 28.30 -1.49 -4.83
CA LYS A 653 28.97 -2.51 -5.64
C LYS A 653 29.74 -3.53 -4.79
N ALA A 654 30.27 -3.11 -3.64
CA ALA A 654 30.98 -3.96 -2.70
C ALA A 654 30.05 -4.76 -1.77
N ARG A 655 28.72 -4.53 -1.79
CA ARG A 655 27.80 -5.31 -0.96
C ARG A 655 27.81 -6.78 -1.40
N PRO A 656 27.89 -7.72 -0.45
CA PRO A 656 27.77 -9.13 -0.78
C PRO A 656 26.41 -9.38 -1.46
N PRO A 657 26.38 -10.15 -2.56
CA PRO A 657 25.14 -10.48 -3.23
C PRO A 657 24.25 -11.31 -2.31
N GLY A 658 22.93 -11.22 -2.53
CA GLY A 658 22.00 -12.17 -1.94
C GLY A 658 22.24 -13.60 -2.45
N TYR A 659 21.85 -14.60 -1.66
CA TYR A 659 22.05 -16.01 -1.98
C TYR A 659 20.80 -16.72 -2.51
N LEU A 660 19.63 -16.06 -2.58
CA LEU A 660 18.38 -16.70 -3.01
C LEU A 660 17.97 -16.42 -4.47
N TRP A 661 18.37 -15.29 -5.05
CA TRP A 661 18.03 -14.88 -6.42
C TRP A 661 19.09 -13.96 -7.01
#